data_AF-A0A5N5JYT2-F1
#
_entry.id   AF-A0A5N5JYT2-F1
#
_cell.length_a   1.000
_cell.length_b   1.000
_cell.length_c   1.000
_cell.angle_alpha   90.00
_cell.angle_beta   90.00
_cell.angle_gamma   90.00
#
_symmetry.space_group_name_H-M   'P 1'
#
loop_
_entity.id
_entity.type
_entity.pdbx_description
1 polymer ?
#
loop_
_entity_poly.entity_id
_entity_poly.type
_entity_poly.pdbx_seq_one_letter_code
_entity_poly.pdbx_strand_id
1 'polypeptide(L)'
;MSSHEAALASESWAPRFRTFSEDDGSAKLGQHNADDSTSTRTKITHLEFAGFGLVGSVSSVAYGSWMESKAMLLVMQFDFRAKQGALRFKRAEICVSFEAQTSSSQASNHRQQPVVCRIIPADNRSRSPPASSSSSKALTDSDVGNFTWPSGEYSVSARKWTGRDSEVENEIIWKLQETKGSKFGICDSIRLAAVVAWSGPFKATVDVSATTALGVQLRNLPWSKDDPLLFDGVTCKGIPLPDSDFSTLDPRVLAQYVCEAKSMSLPAAVAGLVAPEENVVPISQKQRASSTVYRVRGIPRSYNRAELIRVLSTTLKVDEHSIHICSFAPNPYRPEKMAVVSFDSELHELQRTPTKYEWTVCAKQEEKPLLFDTNFLGFTSLGREIVESSESHVDIIGIHGLGGHAYGSFKERGGTYMWLEDSLPTDLFAHGSSAGTIARVILYGYDSHIEKSDSLQGIRDLASKLRVSLRAIRKGIAKHRPIIFIGHSLGGLLLKELLILLCDADADQDDRANLDATLGALFFGVPNRGMDNTALLSIIETQPNSALVNELSIGSAFLQNQAEVFPMAFGRRDSIIFSFHETRLSGTAMMVNGQLTMKGPPVVLVNKESATHGRPWERSPRFVIPIDRSHSDIVKFERFSNDYEAVLTYIRELLQLRFLRQPQTV
;
A
#
# COMPACT_ATOMS: atom_id res chain seq x y z
N MET A 1 45.05 21.65 39.43
CA MET A 1 44.40 22.97 39.58
C MET A 1 44.14 23.55 38.20
N SER A 2 43.20 24.50 38.07
CA SER A 2 42.70 25.09 36.81
C SER A 2 41.91 24.10 35.95
N SER A 3 40.56 24.13 35.91
CA SER A 3 39.65 25.16 35.33
C SER A 3 39.74 25.25 33.80
N HIS A 4 38.64 25.29 33.02
CA HIS A 4 37.20 25.24 33.32
C HIS A 4 36.47 24.68 32.08
N GLU A 5 35.22 24.22 32.21
CA GLU A 5 34.38 23.78 31.09
C GLU A 5 34.08 24.93 30.09
N ALA A 6 34.61 24.86 28.87
CA ALA A 6 34.14 25.66 27.71
C ALA A 6 34.78 25.17 26.39
N ALA A 7 34.28 24.08 25.80
CA ALA A 7 34.67 23.64 24.45
C ALA A 7 33.51 22.95 23.71
N LEU A 8 32.52 23.74 23.30
CA LEU A 8 31.50 23.32 22.33
C LEU A 8 31.92 23.75 20.91
N ALA A 9 31.65 22.87 19.93
CA ALA A 9 31.41 23.17 18.52
C ALA A 9 32.51 23.90 17.70
N SER A 10 33.52 23.14 17.26
CA SER A 10 34.23 23.29 15.97
C SER A 10 35.00 21.96 15.74
N GLU A 11 35.31 21.44 14.54
CA GLU A 11 35.28 21.98 13.17
C GLU A 11 34.73 20.92 12.17
N SER A 12 34.27 21.40 11.01
CA SER A 12 34.09 20.60 9.78
C SER A 12 34.99 21.19 8.68
N TRP A 13 35.18 20.49 7.55
CA TRP A 13 36.10 20.77 6.41
C TRP A 13 37.52 20.18 6.56
N ALA A 14 38.22 19.66 5.52
CA ALA A 14 37.98 19.35 4.09
C ALA A 14 39.17 18.46 3.58
N PRO A 15 39.46 18.20 2.27
CA PRO A 15 38.73 18.39 1.01
C PRO A 15 38.63 17.10 0.12
N ARG A 16 38.23 17.28 -1.16
CA ARG A 16 37.79 16.24 -2.13
C ARG A 16 38.85 15.86 -3.17
N PHE A 17 38.64 14.74 -3.86
CA PHE A 17 39.03 14.58 -5.29
C PHE A 17 37.83 14.09 -6.12
N ARG A 18 37.77 14.52 -7.40
CA ARG A 18 36.68 14.26 -8.36
C ARG A 18 37.24 13.61 -9.63
N THR A 19 36.42 12.82 -10.29
CA THR A 19 36.50 12.52 -11.73
C THR A 19 35.08 12.62 -12.31
N PHE A 20 34.95 13.15 -13.52
CA PHE A 20 33.66 13.39 -14.19
C PHE A 20 33.50 12.47 -15.41
N SER A 21 32.25 12.15 -15.76
CA SER A 21 31.84 11.59 -17.06
C SER A 21 30.41 12.08 -17.41
N GLU A 22 30.04 11.96 -18.69
CA GLU A 22 28.99 12.78 -19.34
C GLU A 22 27.53 12.30 -19.18
N ASP A 23 26.62 13.14 -19.72
CA ASP A 23 25.15 13.21 -19.60
C ASP A 23 24.35 11.95 -20.02
N ASP A 24 23.29 11.61 -19.27
CA ASP A 24 22.40 10.45 -19.52
C ASP A 24 20.90 10.79 -19.70
N GLY A 25 20.50 12.06 -19.58
CA GLY A 25 19.14 12.52 -19.91
C GLY A 25 17.99 11.94 -19.07
N SER A 26 18.22 11.51 -17.82
CA SER A 26 17.16 10.94 -16.99
C SER A 26 16.19 11.97 -16.36
N ALA A 27 14.88 11.65 -16.34
CA ALA A 27 13.81 12.50 -15.81
C ALA A 27 13.26 12.01 -14.46
N LYS A 28 14.12 11.93 -13.42
CA LYS A 28 13.71 11.58 -12.05
C LYS A 28 14.27 12.55 -11.00
N LEU A 29 13.41 12.98 -10.08
CA LEU A 29 13.82 13.69 -8.87
C LEU A 29 14.33 12.72 -7.81
N GLY A 30 15.66 12.62 -7.69
CA GLY A 30 16.33 11.78 -6.72
C GLY A 30 16.25 12.32 -5.28
N GLN A 31 16.02 11.42 -4.32
CA GLN A 31 16.66 11.58 -3.01
C GLN A 31 18.17 11.47 -3.24
N HIS A 32 18.95 12.52 -2.98
CA HIS A 32 20.40 12.37 -3.08
C HIS A 32 21.16 12.34 -1.76
N ASN A 33 21.77 11.16 -1.56
CA ASN A 33 22.96 10.95 -0.75
C ASN A 33 24.20 11.09 -1.66
N ALA A 34 25.15 11.92 -1.26
CA ALA A 34 26.50 12.07 -1.84
C ALA A 34 26.69 12.63 -3.27
N ASP A 35 26.14 12.05 -4.35
CA ASP A 35 26.71 12.27 -5.72
C ASP A 35 25.97 13.19 -6.74
N ASP A 36 24.78 13.75 -6.49
CA ASP A 36 24.12 14.65 -7.47
C ASP A 36 24.57 16.12 -7.42
N SER A 37 24.43 16.77 -8.58
CA SER A 37 24.35 18.23 -8.71
C SER A 37 22.98 18.73 -9.19
N THR A 38 21.92 17.92 -9.12
CA THR A 38 20.53 18.30 -9.42
C THR A 38 19.62 18.24 -8.19
N SER A 39 18.50 18.97 -8.20
CA SER A 39 17.71 19.25 -6.97
C SER A 39 16.21 19.01 -7.13
N THR A 40 15.58 18.30 -6.21
CA THR A 40 14.59 18.84 -5.24
C THR A 40 14.33 17.77 -4.18
N ARG A 41 14.42 18.11 -2.88
CA ARG A 41 14.27 17.14 -1.78
C ARG A 41 12.82 17.06 -1.28
N THR A 42 12.01 16.11 -1.78
CA THR A 42 10.67 15.88 -1.21
C THR A 42 10.69 14.96 0.01
N LYS A 43 11.17 15.51 1.13
CA LYS A 43 11.10 14.91 2.47
C LYS A 43 9.64 14.75 2.92
N ILE A 44 9.29 13.61 3.50
CA ILE A 44 8.04 13.47 4.28
C ILE A 44 8.43 13.71 5.73
N THR A 45 7.99 14.82 6.32
CA THR A 45 8.30 15.14 7.72
C THR A 45 7.12 14.79 8.61
N HIS A 46 7.36 13.91 9.58
CA HIS A 46 6.37 13.35 10.51
C HIS A 46 6.73 13.77 11.94
N LEU A 47 5.79 14.40 12.64
CA LEU A 47 5.91 14.69 14.07
C LEU A 47 4.75 14.03 14.80
N GLU A 48 5.02 13.02 15.63
CA GLU A 48 4.02 12.37 16.48
C GLU A 48 4.29 12.65 17.96
N PHE A 49 3.26 13.11 18.69
CA PHE A 49 3.30 13.34 20.13
C PHE A 49 1.97 12.96 20.77
N ALA A 50 1.96 12.10 21.78
CA ALA A 50 0.76 11.68 22.54
C ALA A 50 -0.45 11.14 21.71
N GLY A 51 -0.21 10.71 20.47
CA GLY A 51 -1.26 10.27 19.53
C GLY A 51 -1.85 11.40 18.67
N PHE A 52 -1.16 12.54 18.58
CA PHE A 52 -1.34 13.59 17.59
C PHE A 52 -0.22 13.52 16.58
N GLY A 53 -0.53 13.68 15.30
CA GLY A 53 0.43 13.66 14.20
C GLY A 53 0.25 14.84 13.27
N LEU A 54 1.35 15.38 12.75
CA LEU A 54 1.32 16.30 11.63
C LEU A 54 2.33 15.87 10.56
N VAL A 55 1.84 15.70 9.34
CA VAL A 55 2.64 15.31 8.17
C VAL A 55 2.49 16.36 7.08
N GLY A 56 3.61 16.82 6.51
CA GLY A 56 3.64 17.62 5.29
C GLY A 56 4.30 16.85 4.14
N SER A 57 3.75 16.96 2.94
CA SER A 57 4.33 16.37 1.73
C SER A 57 4.13 17.29 0.51
N VAL A 58 5.11 17.33 -0.40
CA VAL A 58 4.96 17.96 -1.71
C VAL A 58 4.33 16.95 -2.66
N SER A 59 3.12 17.23 -3.11
CA SER A 59 2.32 16.35 -3.97
C SER A 59 2.65 16.58 -5.45
N SER A 60 2.85 17.83 -5.86
CA SER A 60 3.22 18.19 -7.24
C SER A 60 3.99 19.51 -7.32
N VAL A 61 4.83 19.62 -8.36
CA VAL A 61 5.57 20.82 -8.77
C VAL A 61 5.51 20.86 -10.30
N ALA A 62 4.93 21.90 -10.88
CA ALA A 62 4.93 22.13 -12.32
C ALA A 62 5.48 23.53 -12.63
N TYR A 63 6.26 23.66 -13.70
CA TYR A 63 6.71 24.95 -14.19
C TYR A 63 5.90 25.38 -15.42
N GLY A 64 5.87 26.68 -15.67
CA GLY A 64 5.12 27.32 -16.74
C GLY A 64 5.37 28.83 -16.71
N SER A 65 4.37 29.61 -17.08
CA SER A 65 4.44 31.08 -17.00
C SER A 65 3.33 31.67 -16.13
N TRP A 66 3.50 32.95 -15.77
CA TRP A 66 2.48 33.82 -15.20
C TRP A 66 2.67 35.19 -15.84
N MET A 67 1.75 35.62 -16.70
CA MET A 67 1.85 36.89 -17.43
C MET A 67 3.23 37.04 -18.10
N GLU A 68 3.56 36.09 -18.97
CA GLU A 68 4.82 35.98 -19.73
C GLU A 68 6.11 35.78 -18.88
N SER A 69 6.04 35.88 -17.54
CA SER A 69 7.17 35.61 -16.63
C SER A 69 7.23 34.14 -16.23
N LYS A 70 8.43 33.58 -15.99
CA LYS A 70 8.56 32.19 -15.48
C LYS A 70 7.85 32.02 -14.14
N ALA A 71 7.15 30.90 -13.96
CA ALA A 71 6.43 30.59 -12.73
C ALA A 71 6.43 29.09 -12.40
N MET A 72 6.21 28.79 -11.13
CA MET A 72 6.04 27.45 -10.57
C MET A 72 4.66 27.33 -9.91
N LEU A 73 3.93 26.26 -10.21
CA LEU A 73 2.80 25.79 -9.43
C LEU A 73 3.27 24.70 -8.46
N LEU A 74 3.21 24.98 -7.17
CA LEU A 74 3.48 24.03 -6.09
C LEU A 74 2.17 23.53 -5.49
N VAL A 75 2.04 22.22 -5.29
CA VAL A 75 0.94 21.59 -4.55
C VAL A 75 1.52 20.80 -3.37
N MET A 76 1.02 21.07 -2.16
CA MET A 76 1.40 20.41 -0.92
C MET A 76 0.16 19.80 -0.25
N GLN A 77 0.32 18.62 0.35
CA GLN A 77 -0.68 17.99 1.21
C GLN A 77 -0.19 18.01 2.67
N PHE A 78 -1.08 18.43 3.57
CA PHE A 78 -0.87 18.42 5.02
C PHE A 78 -1.91 17.52 5.68
N ASP A 79 -1.46 16.50 6.40
CA ASP A 79 -2.30 15.56 7.13
C ASP A 79 -2.22 15.84 8.64
N PHE A 80 -3.38 16.13 9.23
CA PHE A 80 -3.59 16.46 10.64
C PHE A 80 -4.22 15.27 11.37
N ARG A 81 -3.43 14.45 12.06
CA ARG A 81 -3.93 13.31 12.83
C ARG A 81 -4.25 13.74 14.26
N ALA A 82 -5.52 13.68 14.68
CA ALA A 82 -5.92 13.91 16.06
C ALA A 82 -7.05 12.99 16.52
N LYS A 83 -7.14 12.77 17.84
CA LYS A 83 -8.25 12.04 18.45
C LYS A 83 -9.52 12.91 18.45
N GLN A 84 -10.67 12.29 18.20
CA GLN A 84 -11.97 12.97 18.23
C GLN A 84 -12.29 13.60 19.61
N GLY A 85 -13.29 14.48 19.64
CA GLY A 85 -13.75 15.13 20.87
C GLY A 85 -12.86 16.31 21.27
N ALA A 86 -12.52 16.42 22.56
CA ALA A 86 -11.76 17.57 23.10
C ALA A 86 -10.31 17.66 22.58
N LEU A 87 -9.78 16.57 22.03
CA LEU A 87 -8.41 16.45 21.54
C LEU A 87 -8.26 16.75 20.04
N ARG A 88 -9.36 16.98 19.30
CA ARG A 88 -9.33 17.33 17.87
C ARG A 88 -8.61 18.65 17.63
N PHE A 89 -8.01 18.82 16.45
CA PHE A 89 -7.51 20.14 16.05
C PHE A 89 -8.67 21.10 15.79
N LYS A 90 -8.60 22.28 16.41
CA LYS A 90 -9.58 23.35 16.30
C LYS A 90 -9.12 24.49 15.38
N ARG A 91 -7.81 24.64 15.23
CA ARG A 91 -7.17 25.63 14.37
C ARG A 91 -5.85 25.08 13.84
N ALA A 92 -5.51 25.40 12.61
CA ALA A 92 -4.15 25.26 12.10
C ALA A 92 -3.72 26.50 11.33
N GLU A 93 -2.43 26.77 11.33
CA GLU A 93 -1.79 27.83 10.56
C GLU A 93 -0.58 27.24 9.85
N ILE A 94 -0.60 27.31 8.52
CA ILE A 94 0.47 26.85 7.63
C ILE A 94 1.06 28.09 6.98
N CYS A 95 2.32 28.37 7.29
CA CYS A 95 3.09 29.44 6.68
C CYS A 95 4.11 28.85 5.70
N VAL A 96 4.17 29.40 4.49
CA VAL A 96 5.15 29.04 3.45
C VAL A 96 5.84 30.32 2.99
N SER A 97 7.14 30.41 3.21
CA SER A 97 7.96 31.57 2.80
C SER A 97 8.88 31.17 1.67
N PHE A 98 8.86 31.91 0.57
CA PHE A 98 9.74 31.71 -0.59
C PHE A 98 10.90 32.71 -0.56
N GLU A 99 12.10 32.25 -0.91
CA GLU A 99 13.32 33.06 -0.94
C GLU A 99 14.20 32.67 -2.13
N ALA A 100 14.71 33.66 -2.85
CA ALA A 100 15.63 33.45 -3.97
C ALA A 100 16.95 32.79 -3.51
N GLN A 101 17.51 31.89 -4.31
CA GLN A 101 18.88 31.40 -4.09
C GLN A 101 19.86 32.33 -4.78
N THR A 102 20.36 33.34 -4.07
CA THR A 102 21.39 34.25 -4.60
C THR A 102 22.72 33.52 -4.75
N SER A 103 23.24 33.42 -5.98
CA SER A 103 24.65 33.12 -6.21
C SER A 103 25.53 34.24 -5.66
N SER A 104 26.66 33.87 -5.06
CA SER A 104 27.46 34.76 -4.22
C SER A 104 28.34 35.74 -5.02
N SER A 105 27.76 36.77 -5.65
CA SER A 105 28.50 37.97 -6.10
C SER A 105 27.63 39.10 -6.71
N GLN A 106 26.68 39.68 -5.95
CA GLN A 106 26.30 41.11 -6.05
C GLN A 106 25.23 41.46 -5.00
N ALA A 107 25.65 42.10 -3.90
CA ALA A 107 24.75 42.71 -2.94
C ALA A 107 24.55 44.19 -3.33
N SER A 108 23.54 44.46 -4.15
CA SER A 108 23.13 45.84 -4.48
C SER A 108 21.60 45.92 -4.59
N ASN A 109 21.01 46.61 -3.61
CA ASN A 109 19.69 47.27 -3.55
C ASN A 109 18.52 46.64 -4.33
N HIS A 110 17.44 46.33 -3.59
CA HIS A 110 16.28 45.53 -3.97
C HIS A 110 16.60 44.03 -4.12
N ARG A 111 16.43 43.29 -3.02
CA ARG A 111 16.35 41.82 -3.05
C ARG A 111 15.08 41.43 -3.80
N GLN A 112 15.20 41.18 -5.10
CA GLN A 112 14.14 40.51 -5.84
C GLN A 112 13.90 39.13 -5.21
N GLN A 113 12.64 38.81 -4.92
CA GLN A 113 12.21 37.56 -4.29
C GLN A 113 11.13 36.88 -5.14
N PRO A 114 10.93 35.56 -5.01
CA PRO A 114 9.82 34.87 -5.64
C PRO A 114 8.48 35.49 -5.21
N VAL A 115 7.61 35.81 -6.17
CA VAL A 115 6.34 36.50 -5.93
C VAL A 115 5.20 35.48 -5.93
N VAL A 116 4.44 35.41 -4.85
CA VAL A 116 3.20 34.61 -4.80
C VAL A 116 2.15 35.28 -5.67
N CYS A 117 1.87 34.68 -6.82
CA CYS A 117 0.87 35.17 -7.76
C CYS A 117 -0.55 34.74 -7.37
N ARG A 118 -0.75 33.46 -7.05
CA ARG A 118 -2.08 32.84 -6.83
C ARG A 118 -2.01 31.86 -5.66
N ILE A 119 -3.07 31.81 -4.85
CA ILE A 119 -3.20 30.89 -3.71
C ILE A 119 -4.51 30.08 -3.85
N ILE A 120 -4.46 28.78 -3.57
CA ILE A 120 -5.62 27.88 -3.59
C ILE A 120 -5.58 26.95 -2.36
N PRO A 121 -6.71 26.79 -1.63
CA PRO A 121 -7.86 27.68 -1.62
C PRO A 121 -7.49 29.07 -1.04
N ALA A 122 -8.14 30.13 -1.51
CA ALA A 122 -7.96 31.49 -1.00
C ALA A 122 -8.94 31.80 0.16
N ASP A 123 -10.22 31.48 0.00
CA ASP A 123 -11.23 31.47 1.07
C ASP A 123 -12.32 30.44 0.72
N ASN A 124 -12.92 29.79 1.71
CA ASN A 124 -14.10 28.92 1.54
C ASN A 124 -15.42 29.57 1.99
N ARG A 125 -15.42 30.88 2.30
CA ARG A 125 -16.58 31.68 2.72
C ARG A 125 -17.11 32.62 1.63
N SER A 126 -17.59 32.09 0.50
CA SER A 126 -18.37 32.86 -0.49
C SER A 126 -19.89 32.63 -0.34
N ARG A 127 -20.71 33.58 -0.83
CA ARG A 127 -22.08 33.87 -0.35
C ARG A 127 -23.19 32.93 -0.86
N SER A 128 -24.30 32.97 -0.12
CA SER A 128 -25.57 32.22 -0.23
C SER A 128 -26.35 32.33 -1.56
N PRO A 129 -27.17 31.31 -1.92
CA PRO A 129 -28.12 31.39 -3.03
C PRO A 129 -29.38 32.24 -2.68
N PRO A 130 -30.09 32.79 -3.70
CA PRO A 130 -31.27 33.64 -3.52
C PRO A 130 -32.56 32.86 -3.23
N ALA A 131 -33.62 33.57 -2.86
CA ALA A 131 -34.89 33.01 -2.42
C ALA A 131 -35.74 32.41 -3.57
N SER A 132 -36.36 31.26 -3.26
CA SER A 132 -37.63 30.73 -3.79
C SER A 132 -38.08 31.07 -5.23
N SER A 133 -38.13 30.05 -6.08
CA SER A 133 -39.23 29.89 -7.05
C SER A 133 -39.45 28.42 -7.40
N SER A 134 -40.70 27.97 -7.39
CA SER A 134 -41.11 26.65 -7.83
C SER A 134 -41.05 26.51 -9.35
N SER A 135 -40.51 25.40 -9.85
CA SER A 135 -41.10 24.56 -10.91
C SER A 135 -40.07 23.54 -11.44
N SER A 136 -40.59 22.42 -11.93
CA SER A 136 -39.82 21.35 -12.59
C SER A 136 -39.02 21.86 -13.80
N LYS A 137 -37.72 21.61 -13.82
CA LYS A 137 -36.88 21.57 -15.04
C LYS A 137 -35.62 20.72 -14.81
N ALA A 138 -35.04 20.26 -15.91
CA ALA A 138 -33.92 19.32 -15.92
C ALA A 138 -32.65 19.87 -15.25
N LEU A 139 -31.77 18.95 -14.84
CA LEU A 139 -30.40 19.24 -14.41
C LEU A 139 -29.71 20.13 -15.45
N THR A 140 -29.07 21.20 -14.98
CA THR A 140 -28.29 22.13 -15.80
C THR A 140 -26.86 22.24 -15.28
N ASP A 141 -25.99 22.79 -16.12
CA ASP A 141 -24.51 22.82 -16.07
C ASP A 141 -23.87 23.60 -14.89
N SER A 142 -24.49 23.57 -13.71
CA SER A 142 -24.10 24.31 -12.50
C SER A 142 -23.35 23.48 -11.45
N ASP A 143 -23.40 22.14 -11.52
CA ASP A 143 -22.89 21.28 -10.44
C ASP A 143 -21.38 21.00 -10.49
N VAL A 144 -20.72 21.23 -11.62
CA VAL A 144 -19.24 21.17 -11.78
C VAL A 144 -18.52 22.41 -11.17
N GLY A 145 -19.12 23.02 -10.14
CA GLY A 145 -18.70 24.31 -9.57
C GLY A 145 -18.54 24.35 -8.05
N ASN A 146 -18.99 23.32 -7.32
CA ASN A 146 -19.04 23.33 -5.85
C ASN A 146 -17.99 22.41 -5.20
N PHE A 147 -16.73 22.87 -5.18
CA PHE A 147 -15.71 22.32 -4.27
C PHE A 147 -15.96 22.82 -2.83
N THR A 148 -17.09 22.41 -2.25
CA THR A 148 -17.54 22.84 -0.93
C THR A 148 -16.80 22.07 0.16
N TRP A 149 -15.64 22.59 0.56
CA TRP A 149 -15.20 22.47 1.95
C TRP A 149 -16.41 22.80 2.86
N PRO A 150 -16.81 21.96 3.82
CA PRO A 150 -18.02 22.19 4.60
C PRO A 150 -17.86 23.42 5.49
N SER A 151 -18.30 24.58 5.00
CA SER A 151 -18.15 25.89 5.66
C SER A 151 -18.90 25.98 7.00
N GLY A 152 -19.86 25.08 7.22
CA GLY A 152 -20.51 24.86 8.51
C GLY A 152 -19.60 24.23 9.59
N GLU A 153 -18.54 23.50 9.21
CA GLU A 153 -17.66 22.78 10.14
C GLU A 153 -16.38 23.57 10.45
N TYR A 154 -15.69 24.04 9.42
CA TYR A 154 -14.50 24.88 9.52
C TYR A 154 -14.34 25.79 8.29
N SER A 155 -13.63 26.90 8.50
CA SER A 155 -13.22 27.81 7.44
C SER A 155 -11.75 27.68 7.12
N VAL A 156 -11.42 27.79 5.84
CA VAL A 156 -10.05 27.96 5.33
C VAL A 156 -9.97 29.37 4.76
N SER A 157 -9.01 30.16 5.23
CA SER A 157 -8.71 31.48 4.69
C SER A 157 -7.21 31.59 4.47
N ALA A 158 -6.81 32.18 3.35
CA ALA A 158 -5.42 32.40 2.99
C ALA A 158 -5.17 33.89 2.79
N ARG A 159 -3.97 34.31 3.14
CA ARG A 159 -3.46 35.62 2.75
C ARG A 159 -2.04 35.48 2.22
N LYS A 160 -1.74 36.28 1.21
CA LYS A 160 -0.37 36.63 0.88
C LYS A 160 0.19 37.53 1.99
N TRP A 161 1.50 37.53 2.14
CA TRP A 161 2.19 38.39 3.09
C TRP A 161 3.57 38.75 2.56
N THR A 162 4.02 39.97 2.87
CA THR A 162 5.37 40.44 2.58
C THR A 162 6.26 40.08 3.77
N GLY A 163 7.20 39.16 3.56
CA GLY A 163 8.16 38.76 4.59
C GLY A 163 9.03 39.94 5.04
N ARG A 164 9.57 39.87 6.26
CA ARG A 164 10.34 40.98 6.89
C ARG A 164 11.52 41.50 6.06
N ASP A 165 12.08 40.66 5.20
CA ASP A 165 13.25 40.95 4.36
C ASP A 165 12.91 41.02 2.85
N SER A 166 11.63 41.31 2.52
CA SER A 166 11.07 41.36 1.17
C SER A 166 10.30 42.67 0.92
N GLU A 167 10.25 43.10 -0.34
CA GLU A 167 9.38 44.19 -0.81
C GLU A 167 8.13 43.66 -1.55
N VAL A 168 8.08 42.35 -1.79
CA VAL A 168 7.02 41.66 -2.54
C VAL A 168 6.33 40.58 -1.69
N GLU A 169 5.12 40.20 -2.09
CA GLU A 169 4.33 39.13 -1.48
C GLU A 169 4.99 37.76 -1.66
N ASN A 170 6.00 37.43 -0.84
CA ASN A 170 6.79 36.20 -0.92
C ASN A 170 6.40 35.14 0.12
N GLU A 171 5.41 35.42 0.97
CA GLU A 171 4.92 34.47 1.99
C GLU A 171 3.42 34.19 1.82
N ILE A 172 3.00 32.99 2.21
CA ILE A 172 1.60 32.55 2.24
C ILE A 172 1.28 32.11 3.66
N ILE A 173 0.14 32.56 4.17
CA ILE A 173 -0.38 32.10 5.46
C ILE A 173 -1.80 31.57 5.24
N TRP A 174 -1.96 30.24 5.27
CA TRP A 174 -3.25 29.57 5.36
C TRP A 174 -3.66 29.39 6.82
N LYS A 175 -4.88 29.77 7.15
CA LYS A 175 -5.51 29.58 8.46
C LYS A 175 -6.75 28.72 8.31
N LEU A 176 -6.71 27.53 8.92
CA LEU A 176 -7.85 26.64 9.10
C LEU A 176 -8.43 26.90 10.49
N GLN A 177 -9.74 27.07 10.60
CA GLN A 177 -10.41 27.46 11.84
C GLN A 177 -11.79 26.81 11.95
N GLU A 178 -12.00 25.97 12.96
CA GLU A 178 -13.32 25.41 13.31
C GLU A 178 -14.37 26.53 13.43
N THR A 179 -15.52 26.33 12.78
CA THR A 179 -16.65 27.27 12.77
C THR A 179 -17.26 27.39 14.17
N LYS A 180 -17.67 28.60 14.58
CA LYS A 180 -18.21 28.85 15.93
C LYS A 180 -19.48 28.02 16.16
N GLY A 181 -19.41 27.06 17.09
CA GLY A 181 -20.50 26.13 17.41
C GLY A 181 -20.31 24.72 16.84
N SER A 182 -19.43 24.55 15.85
CA SER A 182 -18.96 23.24 15.39
C SER A 182 -18.24 22.49 16.51
N LYS A 183 -18.33 21.16 16.46
CA LYS A 183 -17.58 20.21 17.31
C LYS A 183 -16.74 19.23 16.49
N PHE A 184 -16.64 19.45 15.18
CA PHE A 184 -15.97 18.56 14.23
C PHE A 184 -14.46 18.79 14.15
N GLY A 185 -13.99 20.01 14.42
CA GLY A 185 -12.59 20.42 14.26
C GLY A 185 -12.29 20.96 12.87
N ILE A 186 -11.02 20.96 12.50
CA ILE A 186 -10.54 21.12 11.11
C ILE A 186 -10.40 19.74 10.45
N CYS A 187 -10.23 19.68 9.13
CA CYS A 187 -10.06 18.43 8.40
C CYS A 187 -8.80 17.63 8.76
N ASP A 188 -8.89 16.30 8.58
CA ASP A 188 -7.77 15.36 8.73
C ASP A 188 -6.69 15.51 7.64
N SER A 189 -7.04 16.06 6.47
CA SER A 189 -6.11 16.33 5.37
C SER A 189 -6.55 17.55 4.56
N ILE A 190 -5.58 18.34 4.08
CA ILE A 190 -5.80 19.47 3.18
C ILE A 190 -4.72 19.53 2.10
N ARG A 191 -5.13 19.82 0.85
CA ARG A 191 -4.20 20.23 -0.21
C ARG A 191 -4.23 21.74 -0.39
N LEU A 192 -3.04 22.31 -0.46
CA LEU A 192 -2.77 23.73 -0.56
C LEU A 192 -1.84 23.94 -1.75
N ALA A 193 -2.13 24.94 -2.58
CA ALA A 193 -1.35 25.21 -3.78
C ALA A 193 -1.07 26.70 -3.97
N ALA A 194 0.10 26.96 -4.56
CA ALA A 194 0.61 28.29 -4.80
C ALA A 194 1.20 28.38 -6.21
N VAL A 195 0.83 29.43 -6.94
CA VAL A 195 1.60 29.86 -8.11
C VAL A 195 2.60 30.93 -7.66
N VAL A 196 3.88 30.72 -7.96
CA VAL A 196 4.98 31.60 -7.59
C VAL A 196 5.73 32.00 -8.86
N ALA A 197 5.73 33.29 -9.20
CA ALA A 197 6.53 33.82 -10.30
C ALA A 197 7.97 34.07 -9.84
N TRP A 198 8.92 33.43 -10.51
CA TRP A 198 10.35 33.59 -10.31
C TRP A 198 11.14 33.01 -11.48
N SER A 199 12.29 33.61 -11.79
CA SER A 199 13.20 33.10 -12.82
C SER A 199 14.53 32.65 -12.20
N GLY A 200 14.79 31.35 -12.26
CA GLY A 200 15.99 30.71 -11.70
C GLY A 200 15.72 29.98 -10.37
N PRO A 201 16.78 29.52 -9.67
CA PRO A 201 16.62 28.72 -8.46
C PRO A 201 16.12 29.53 -7.26
N PHE A 202 15.30 28.89 -6.43
CA PHE A 202 14.75 29.44 -5.20
C PHE A 202 14.43 28.32 -4.21
N LYS A 203 14.07 28.69 -2.98
CA LYS A 203 13.76 27.77 -1.89
C LYS A 203 12.47 28.17 -1.19
N ALA A 204 11.86 27.23 -0.49
CA ALA A 204 10.75 27.49 0.43
C ALA A 204 10.97 26.87 1.81
N THR A 205 10.63 27.62 2.86
CA THR A 205 10.50 27.09 4.22
C THR A 205 9.03 26.99 4.60
N VAL A 206 8.68 25.96 5.35
CA VAL A 206 7.29 25.71 5.79
C VAL A 206 7.26 25.54 7.30
N ASP A 207 6.43 26.36 7.95
CA ASP A 207 6.11 26.29 9.38
C ASP A 207 4.64 25.95 9.52
N VAL A 208 4.34 24.90 10.29
CA VAL A 208 2.97 24.46 10.53
C VAL A 208 2.71 24.41 12.01
N SER A 209 1.68 25.11 12.46
CA SER A 209 1.16 24.98 13.82
C SER A 209 -0.29 24.53 13.82
N ALA A 210 -0.65 23.66 14.77
CA ALA A 210 -1.99 23.16 14.96
C ALA A 210 -2.35 23.21 16.45
N THR A 211 -3.55 23.71 16.78
CA THR A 211 -4.02 23.87 18.16
C THR A 211 -5.25 22.98 18.39
N THR A 212 -5.22 22.12 19.41
CA THR A 212 -6.36 21.28 19.79
C THR A 212 -7.47 22.09 20.47
N ALA A 213 -8.67 21.53 20.58
CA ALA A 213 -9.78 22.18 21.29
C ALA A 213 -9.53 22.37 22.80
N LEU A 214 -8.55 21.67 23.38
CA LEU A 214 -8.04 21.87 24.75
C LEU A 214 -6.88 22.88 24.84
N GLY A 215 -6.49 23.52 23.74
CA GLY A 215 -5.43 24.54 23.71
C GLY A 215 -4.01 23.98 23.58
N VAL A 216 -3.82 22.67 23.45
CA VAL A 216 -2.49 22.09 23.18
C VAL A 216 -2.06 22.50 21.77
N GLN A 217 -0.96 23.25 21.68
CA GLN A 217 -0.37 23.64 20.40
C GLN A 217 0.78 22.70 20.04
N LEU A 218 0.73 22.15 18.83
CA LEU A 218 1.86 21.53 18.16
C LEU A 218 2.40 22.52 17.13
N ARG A 219 3.72 22.53 16.95
CA ARG A 219 4.40 23.22 15.87
C ARG A 219 5.43 22.27 15.27
N ASN A 220 5.47 22.22 13.96
CA ASN A 220 6.41 21.44 13.17
C ASN A 220 7.00 22.36 12.09
N LEU A 221 8.23 22.11 11.69
CA LEU A 221 8.87 22.75 10.55
C LEU A 221 9.15 21.67 9.50
N PRO A 222 8.15 21.27 8.67
CA PRO A 222 8.35 20.23 7.66
C PRO A 222 9.56 20.48 6.77
N TRP A 223 9.85 21.76 6.50
CA TRP A 223 11.06 22.24 5.81
C TRP A 223 11.55 23.52 6.50
N SER A 224 12.66 23.45 7.24
CA SER A 224 13.19 24.55 8.06
C SER A 224 14.13 25.46 7.25
N LYS A 225 14.68 26.51 7.88
CA LYS A 225 15.75 27.33 7.26
C LYS A 225 17.02 26.52 6.97
N ASP A 226 17.27 25.47 7.75
CA ASP A 226 18.47 24.62 7.66
C ASP A 226 18.28 23.45 6.67
N ASP A 227 17.03 23.04 6.40
CA ASP A 227 16.66 22.02 5.41
C ASP A 227 15.38 22.43 4.65
N PRO A 228 15.47 23.46 3.77
CA PRO A 228 14.34 23.99 3.02
C PRO A 228 13.98 23.13 1.80
N LEU A 229 12.77 23.30 1.26
CA LEU A 229 12.47 22.88 -0.10
C LEU A 229 13.34 23.67 -1.07
N LEU A 230 13.94 23.00 -2.04
CA LEU A 230 14.72 23.62 -3.12
C LEU A 230 13.97 23.43 -4.43
N PHE A 231 14.01 24.44 -5.29
CA PHE A 231 13.43 24.47 -6.63
C PHE A 231 14.48 25.06 -7.58
N ASP A 232 14.88 24.31 -8.60
CA ASP A 232 15.83 24.73 -9.62
C ASP A 232 15.21 25.57 -10.76
N GLY A 233 13.88 25.58 -10.86
CA GLY A 233 13.16 26.22 -11.95
C GLY A 233 12.94 25.34 -13.18
N VAL A 234 13.26 24.03 -13.12
CA VAL A 234 13.12 23.09 -14.24
C VAL A 234 12.51 21.74 -13.86
N THR A 235 12.81 21.18 -12.68
CA THR A 235 12.49 19.79 -12.40
C THR A 235 11.10 19.58 -11.78
N CYS A 236 10.17 19.11 -12.59
CA CYS A 236 8.77 18.86 -12.21
C CYS A 236 8.56 17.60 -11.34
N LYS A 237 7.46 17.60 -10.57
CA LYS A 237 6.96 16.45 -9.79
C LYS A 237 5.46 16.28 -9.97
N GLY A 238 4.98 15.03 -10.07
CA GLY A 238 3.55 14.73 -10.15
C GLY A 238 2.98 14.92 -11.56
N ILE A 239 1.68 15.23 -11.65
CA ILE A 239 1.00 15.46 -12.93
C ILE A 239 1.59 16.73 -13.58
N PRO A 240 2.11 16.68 -14.83
CA PRO A 240 2.54 17.89 -15.51
C PRO A 240 1.33 18.75 -15.84
N LEU A 241 1.60 20.02 -16.08
CA LEU A 241 0.73 20.83 -16.91
C LEU A 241 1.43 20.99 -18.27
N PRO A 242 0.70 21.14 -19.39
CA PRO A 242 1.28 21.71 -20.61
C PRO A 242 1.93 23.06 -20.27
N ASP A 243 2.90 23.53 -21.06
CA ASP A 243 3.45 24.89 -20.92
C ASP A 243 2.31 25.92 -21.01
N SER A 244 1.84 26.36 -19.84
CA SER A 244 0.60 27.11 -19.65
C SER A 244 0.92 28.40 -18.91
N ASP A 245 0.26 29.48 -19.31
CA ASP A 245 0.20 30.66 -18.46
C ASP A 245 -0.78 30.40 -17.31
N PHE A 246 -0.25 30.21 -16.11
CA PHE A 246 -1.00 29.97 -14.88
C PHE A 246 -1.94 31.13 -14.51
N SER A 247 -1.78 32.32 -15.12
CA SER A 247 -2.72 33.44 -15.00
C SER A 247 -3.98 33.25 -15.86
N THR A 248 -3.89 32.50 -16.98
CA THR A 248 -5.03 32.19 -17.86
C THR A 248 -5.69 30.85 -17.53
N LEU A 249 -5.05 30.00 -16.71
CA LEU A 249 -5.65 28.74 -16.24
C LEU A 249 -6.98 28.98 -15.51
N ASP A 250 -8.03 28.34 -16.04
CA ASP A 250 -9.37 28.36 -15.49
C ASP A 250 -9.36 27.94 -13.99
N PRO A 251 -10.05 28.67 -13.10
CA PRO A 251 -10.06 28.37 -11.68
C PRO A 251 -10.55 26.96 -11.31
N ARG A 252 -11.48 26.38 -12.08
CA ARG A 252 -11.99 25.02 -11.86
C ARG A 252 -10.98 23.98 -12.33
N VAL A 253 -10.37 24.16 -13.50
CA VAL A 253 -9.29 23.28 -14.01
C VAL A 253 -8.11 23.27 -13.04
N LEU A 254 -7.72 24.44 -12.53
CA LEU A 254 -6.62 24.53 -11.56
C LEU A 254 -7.01 23.95 -10.18
N ALA A 255 -8.27 24.08 -9.74
CA ALA A 255 -8.75 23.41 -8.53
C ALA A 255 -8.80 21.88 -8.70
N GLN A 256 -9.29 21.39 -9.84
CA GLN A 256 -9.28 19.97 -10.21
C GLN A 256 -7.85 19.43 -10.23
N TYR A 257 -6.91 20.14 -10.86
CA TYR A 257 -5.49 19.78 -10.82
C TYR A 257 -4.95 19.67 -9.38
N VAL A 258 -5.28 20.60 -8.49
CA VAL A 258 -4.87 20.52 -7.07
C VAL A 258 -5.49 19.32 -6.34
N CYS A 259 -6.67 18.86 -6.77
CA CYS A 259 -7.31 17.64 -6.26
C CYS A 259 -6.71 16.36 -6.85
N GLU A 260 -6.33 16.38 -8.13
CA GLU A 260 -5.77 15.24 -8.85
C GLU A 260 -4.27 15.07 -8.65
N ALA A 261 -3.56 16.14 -8.27
CA ALA A 261 -2.14 16.23 -7.93
C ALA A 261 -1.73 15.24 -6.84
N LYS A 262 -1.62 13.98 -7.24
CA LYS A 262 -0.99 12.87 -6.55
C LYS A 262 0.49 12.86 -6.94
N SER A 263 1.30 12.27 -6.07
CA SER A 263 2.68 11.91 -6.41
C SER A 263 2.68 10.71 -7.38
N MET A 264 2.32 10.94 -8.65
CA MET A 264 2.36 9.95 -9.72
C MET A 264 3.06 10.51 -10.96
N SER A 265 3.84 9.66 -11.62
CA SER A 265 4.28 9.82 -13.01
C SER A 265 3.11 9.65 -13.99
N LEU A 266 3.21 10.33 -15.12
CA LEU A 266 2.22 10.37 -16.21
C LEU A 266 1.76 9.02 -16.78
N PRO A 267 0.47 8.95 -17.16
CA PRO A 267 -0.01 8.30 -18.37
C PRO A 267 -0.22 9.32 -19.52
N ALA A 268 -0.19 8.87 -20.76
CA ALA A 268 -0.39 9.71 -21.94
C ALA A 268 -1.88 9.88 -22.33
N ALA A 269 -2.16 10.99 -23.04
CA ALA A 269 -3.39 11.33 -23.77
C ALA A 269 -4.65 11.70 -22.96
N VAL A 270 -4.92 13.01 -22.90
CA VAL A 270 -6.27 13.58 -22.73
C VAL A 270 -6.78 13.97 -24.11
N ALA A 271 -7.84 13.32 -24.59
CA ALA A 271 -8.59 13.73 -25.79
C ALA A 271 -10.05 13.23 -25.70
N GLY A 272 -11.02 14.16 -25.78
CA GLY A 272 -12.46 13.88 -25.68
C GLY A 272 -12.95 13.88 -24.22
N LEU A 273 -13.42 15.00 -23.66
CA LEU A 273 -14.76 15.61 -23.84
C LEU A 273 -15.93 14.80 -23.25
N VAL A 274 -16.62 15.46 -22.30
CA VAL A 274 -18.00 15.20 -21.82
C VAL A 274 -18.19 14.07 -20.78
N ALA A 275 -18.35 14.50 -19.52
CA ALA A 275 -19.02 13.81 -18.40
C ALA A 275 -20.56 13.73 -18.65
N PRO A 276 -21.44 13.05 -17.87
CA PRO A 276 -21.33 12.72 -16.43
C PRO A 276 -21.93 11.31 -16.08
N GLU A 277 -22.21 10.83 -14.85
CA GLU A 277 -21.88 11.18 -13.45
C GLU A 277 -22.07 9.93 -12.53
N GLU A 278 -22.07 10.11 -11.19
CA GLU A 278 -22.56 9.18 -10.16
C GLU A 278 -21.76 7.86 -9.90
N ASN A 279 -21.65 7.32 -8.68
CA ASN A 279 -21.80 7.85 -7.31
C ASN A 279 -21.22 6.81 -6.33
N VAL A 280 -20.25 7.15 -5.45
CA VAL A 280 -20.00 6.39 -4.20
C VAL A 280 -19.54 7.29 -3.06
N VAL A 281 -20.43 7.44 -2.07
CA VAL A 281 -20.24 7.93 -0.68
C VAL A 281 -20.10 6.69 0.21
N PRO A 282 -19.17 6.58 1.20
CA PRO A 282 -19.41 7.02 2.61
C PRO A 282 -18.13 7.53 3.33
N ILE A 283 -18.10 8.23 4.48
CA ILE A 283 -18.95 8.41 5.69
C ILE A 283 -18.78 7.40 6.85
N SER A 284 -18.26 7.95 7.96
CA SER A 284 -18.34 7.52 9.38
C SER A 284 -17.38 6.45 9.94
N GLN A 285 -16.80 6.76 11.10
CA GLN A 285 -16.33 5.79 12.09
C GLN A 285 -17.29 5.80 13.28
N LYS A 286 -18.07 4.72 13.43
CA LYS A 286 -18.49 4.23 14.76
C LYS A 286 -17.27 3.60 15.44
N GLN A 287 -17.46 2.70 16.41
CA GLN A 287 -16.42 1.70 16.72
C GLN A 287 -15.82 1.22 15.39
N ARG A 288 -14.49 1.13 15.26
CA ARG A 288 -13.93 0.29 14.19
C ARG A 288 -14.35 -1.14 14.56
N ALA A 289 -15.53 -1.52 14.08
CA ALA A 289 -15.87 -2.90 13.83
C ALA A 289 -14.63 -3.51 13.19
N SER A 290 -14.26 -4.71 13.65
CA SER A 290 -13.45 -5.53 12.77
C SER A 290 -14.25 -5.60 11.47
N SER A 291 -13.73 -5.01 10.38
CA SER A 291 -14.28 -5.20 9.04
C SER A 291 -13.90 -6.63 8.64
N THR A 292 -14.51 -7.57 9.37
CA THR A 292 -14.23 -8.98 9.34
C THR A 292 -14.50 -9.40 7.93
N VAL A 293 -13.46 -9.88 7.28
CA VAL A 293 -13.53 -10.27 5.88
C VAL A 293 -14.03 -11.70 5.88
N TYR A 294 -15.14 -11.93 5.20
CA TYR A 294 -15.76 -13.23 5.02
C TYR A 294 -15.52 -13.71 3.60
N ARG A 295 -15.14 -14.98 3.45
CA ARG A 295 -15.25 -15.67 2.18
C ARG A 295 -16.67 -16.20 2.03
N VAL A 296 -17.28 -16.00 0.88
CA VAL A 296 -18.62 -16.49 0.54
C VAL A 296 -18.51 -17.51 -0.60
N ARG A 297 -19.06 -18.70 -0.38
CA ARG A 297 -19.12 -19.84 -1.32
C ARG A 297 -20.58 -20.18 -1.62
N GLY A 298 -20.81 -20.98 -2.67
CA GLY A 298 -22.15 -21.37 -3.12
C GLY A 298 -22.88 -20.35 -3.99
N ILE A 299 -22.21 -19.27 -4.43
CA ILE A 299 -22.84 -18.20 -5.22
C ILE A 299 -23.09 -18.72 -6.65
N PRO A 300 -24.31 -18.61 -7.22
CA PRO A 300 -24.58 -19.09 -8.58
C PRO A 300 -23.68 -18.43 -9.64
N ARG A 301 -23.31 -19.17 -10.70
CA ARG A 301 -22.48 -18.65 -11.80
C ARG A 301 -23.08 -17.43 -12.52
N SER A 302 -24.41 -17.41 -12.62
CA SER A 302 -25.18 -16.34 -13.24
C SER A 302 -25.05 -15.00 -12.50
N TYR A 303 -24.80 -15.02 -11.19
CA TYR A 303 -24.83 -13.82 -10.36
C TYR A 303 -23.79 -12.80 -10.79
N ASN A 304 -24.21 -11.56 -11.00
CA ASN A 304 -23.34 -10.39 -10.99
C ASN A 304 -23.17 -9.81 -9.56
N ARG A 305 -22.34 -8.78 -9.40
CA ARG A 305 -22.07 -8.15 -8.10
C ARG A 305 -23.32 -7.52 -7.46
N ALA A 306 -24.20 -6.89 -8.23
CA ALA A 306 -25.41 -6.25 -7.72
C ALA A 306 -26.45 -7.29 -7.25
N GLU A 307 -26.59 -8.41 -7.96
CA GLU A 307 -27.43 -9.53 -7.55
C GLU A 307 -26.95 -10.14 -6.24
N LEU A 308 -25.63 -10.31 -6.07
CA LEU A 308 -25.06 -10.75 -4.79
C LEU A 308 -25.37 -9.74 -3.67
N ILE A 309 -25.13 -8.44 -3.87
CA ILE A 309 -25.43 -7.39 -2.87
C ILE A 309 -26.90 -7.47 -2.42
N ARG A 310 -27.84 -7.50 -3.36
CA ARG A 310 -29.29 -7.58 -3.07
C ARG A 310 -29.67 -8.82 -2.25
N VAL A 311 -29.09 -9.96 -2.59
CA VAL A 311 -29.35 -11.25 -1.90
C VAL A 311 -28.74 -11.27 -0.51
N LEU A 312 -27.53 -10.71 -0.34
CA LEU A 312 -26.89 -10.56 0.96
C LEU A 312 -27.66 -9.58 1.85
N SER A 313 -28.04 -8.41 1.34
CA SER A 313 -28.90 -7.42 2.01
C SER A 313 -30.20 -8.05 2.51
N THR A 314 -30.94 -8.71 1.61
CA THR A 314 -32.22 -9.36 1.93
C THR A 314 -32.09 -10.46 2.98
N THR A 315 -31.02 -11.26 2.90
CA THR A 315 -30.87 -12.46 3.75
C THR A 315 -30.26 -12.15 5.11
N LEU A 316 -29.31 -11.22 5.18
CA LEU A 316 -28.64 -10.78 6.40
C LEU A 316 -29.34 -9.56 7.06
N LYS A 317 -30.33 -8.95 6.38
CA LYS A 317 -31.07 -7.76 6.82
C LYS A 317 -30.18 -6.55 7.07
N VAL A 318 -29.25 -6.31 6.16
CA VAL A 318 -28.28 -5.20 6.19
C VAL A 318 -28.52 -4.25 5.02
N ASP A 319 -28.11 -2.99 5.15
CA ASP A 319 -28.19 -2.04 4.05
C ASP A 319 -27.25 -2.41 2.90
N GLU A 320 -27.66 -2.24 1.64
CA GLU A 320 -26.85 -2.61 0.47
C GLU A 320 -25.51 -1.84 0.41
N HIS A 321 -25.48 -0.57 0.82
CA HIS A 321 -24.25 0.25 0.84
C HIS A 321 -23.27 -0.19 1.92
N SER A 322 -23.74 -0.95 2.93
CA SER A 322 -22.88 -1.50 3.98
C SER A 322 -22.14 -2.77 3.56
N ILE A 323 -22.35 -3.27 2.32
CA ILE A 323 -21.78 -4.52 1.81
C ILE A 323 -20.62 -4.24 0.84
N HIS A 324 -19.39 -4.45 1.31
CA HIS A 324 -18.19 -4.25 0.51
C HIS A 324 -17.70 -5.57 -0.07
N ILE A 325 -18.03 -5.85 -1.34
CA ILE A 325 -17.44 -6.99 -2.08
C ILE A 325 -16.02 -6.61 -2.52
N CYS A 326 -15.01 -7.10 -1.81
CA CYS A 326 -13.59 -6.96 -2.18
C CYS A 326 -13.30 -7.75 -3.47
N SER A 327 -13.47 -9.09 -3.43
CA SER A 327 -13.24 -10.02 -4.54
C SER A 327 -14.56 -10.62 -5.01
N PHE A 328 -14.67 -10.86 -6.31
CA PHE A 328 -15.77 -11.61 -6.91
C PHE A 328 -15.25 -12.40 -8.11
N ALA A 329 -15.03 -13.70 -7.94
CA ALA A 329 -14.30 -14.52 -8.89
C ALA A 329 -14.87 -15.94 -9.01
N PRO A 330 -14.56 -16.70 -10.08
CA PRO A 330 -14.92 -18.12 -10.15
C PRO A 330 -14.37 -18.94 -8.98
N ASN A 331 -15.20 -19.80 -8.38
CA ASN A 331 -14.74 -20.74 -7.37
C ASN A 331 -13.77 -21.75 -8.04
N PRO A 332 -12.56 -21.96 -7.49
CA PRO A 332 -11.56 -22.79 -8.15
C PRO A 332 -11.90 -24.30 -8.10
N TYR A 333 -12.82 -24.73 -7.23
CA TYR A 333 -13.21 -26.13 -7.03
C TYR A 333 -14.51 -26.56 -7.70
N ARG A 334 -15.43 -25.62 -7.95
CA ARG A 334 -16.85 -25.90 -8.22
C ARG A 334 -17.41 -24.99 -9.31
N PRO A 335 -18.46 -25.41 -10.05
CA PRO A 335 -19.11 -24.59 -11.06
C PRO A 335 -20.01 -23.50 -10.44
N GLU A 336 -19.40 -22.60 -9.67
CA GLU A 336 -20.03 -21.53 -8.90
C GLU A 336 -19.07 -20.32 -8.82
N LYS A 337 -19.54 -19.20 -8.28
CA LYS A 337 -18.71 -18.04 -7.93
C LYS A 337 -18.37 -18.06 -6.44
N MET A 338 -17.33 -17.32 -6.09
CA MET A 338 -16.83 -17.10 -4.74
C MET A 338 -16.61 -15.60 -4.57
N ALA A 339 -16.94 -15.07 -3.39
CA ALA A 339 -16.71 -13.68 -3.06
C ALA A 339 -15.83 -13.55 -1.81
N VAL A 340 -15.18 -12.40 -1.69
CA VAL A 340 -14.60 -11.93 -0.43
C VAL A 340 -15.36 -10.65 -0.09
N VAL A 341 -16.05 -10.64 1.04
CA VAL A 341 -16.94 -9.54 1.45
C VAL A 341 -16.59 -9.03 2.84
N SER A 342 -16.83 -7.76 3.10
CA SER A 342 -16.79 -7.17 4.44
C SER A 342 -18.00 -6.24 4.63
N PHE A 343 -18.27 -5.87 5.88
CA PHE A 343 -19.43 -5.07 6.25
C PHE A 343 -19.03 -3.89 7.14
N ASP A 344 -19.75 -2.77 7.06
CA ASP A 344 -19.52 -1.58 7.91
C ASP A 344 -19.78 -1.82 9.40
N SER A 345 -20.44 -2.91 9.76
CA SER A 345 -20.79 -3.27 11.12
C SER A 345 -20.76 -4.78 11.31
N GLU A 346 -20.51 -5.23 12.54
CA GLU A 346 -20.52 -6.65 12.86
C GLU A 346 -21.94 -7.22 12.77
N LEU A 347 -22.08 -8.36 12.08
CA LEU A 347 -23.39 -8.98 11.83
C LEU A 347 -23.70 -10.00 12.92
N HIS A 348 -24.90 -9.91 13.51
CA HIS A 348 -25.34 -10.83 14.56
C HIS A 348 -25.38 -12.29 14.06
N GLU A 349 -25.88 -12.46 12.84
CA GLU A 349 -26.00 -13.73 12.12
C GLU A 349 -24.64 -14.42 11.88
N LEU A 350 -23.58 -13.61 11.69
CA LEU A 350 -22.20 -14.05 11.41
C LEU A 350 -21.25 -13.80 12.58
N GLN A 351 -21.76 -13.69 13.82
CA GLN A 351 -20.92 -13.50 15.01
C GLN A 351 -19.91 -14.65 15.17
N ARG A 352 -18.63 -14.27 15.24
CA ARG A 352 -17.51 -15.19 15.47
C ARG A 352 -17.42 -15.55 16.95
N THR A 353 -17.58 -16.83 17.25
CA THR A 353 -17.21 -17.41 18.55
C THR A 353 -15.83 -18.07 18.45
N PRO A 354 -15.16 -18.42 19.56
CA PRO A 354 -13.87 -19.13 19.51
C PRO A 354 -13.90 -20.47 18.77
N THR A 355 -15.10 -21.04 18.53
CA THR A 355 -15.32 -22.35 17.90
C THR A 355 -16.08 -22.29 16.58
N LYS A 356 -16.64 -21.13 16.19
CA LYS A 356 -17.45 -20.98 14.97
C LYS A 356 -16.80 -20.00 13.99
N TYR A 357 -16.28 -20.58 12.91
CA TYR A 357 -15.62 -19.88 11.81
C TYR A 357 -16.35 -20.01 10.46
N GLU A 358 -17.44 -20.78 10.42
CA GLU A 358 -18.28 -21.00 9.23
C GLU A 358 -19.78 -20.83 9.57
N TRP A 359 -20.57 -20.34 8.60
CA TRP A 359 -22.01 -20.13 8.72
C TRP A 359 -22.72 -20.48 7.40
N THR A 360 -23.81 -21.25 7.50
CA THR A 360 -24.71 -21.55 6.40
C THR A 360 -25.88 -20.58 6.41
N VAL A 361 -26.07 -19.84 5.31
CA VAL A 361 -27.05 -18.76 5.19
C VAL A 361 -28.02 -19.10 4.04
N CYS A 362 -29.25 -19.46 4.39
CA CYS A 362 -30.29 -19.82 3.42
C CYS A 362 -31.01 -18.57 2.90
N ALA A 363 -30.65 -18.12 1.69
CA ALA A 363 -31.42 -17.10 0.99
C ALA A 363 -32.77 -17.70 0.52
N LYS A 364 -33.89 -17.06 0.87
CA LYS A 364 -35.25 -17.56 0.53
C LYS A 364 -35.53 -17.66 -0.98
N GLN A 365 -34.69 -17.03 -1.80
CA GLN A 365 -34.80 -16.97 -3.25
C GLN A 365 -33.93 -18.05 -3.94
N GLU A 366 -33.11 -18.80 -3.19
CA GLU A 366 -32.12 -19.73 -3.72
C GLU A 366 -32.39 -21.17 -3.29
N GLU A 367 -32.17 -22.11 -4.23
CA GLU A 367 -32.23 -23.55 -3.94
C GLU A 367 -31.05 -24.03 -3.07
N LYS A 368 -29.95 -23.27 -3.01
CA LYS A 368 -28.72 -23.62 -2.32
C LYS A 368 -28.32 -22.52 -1.33
N PRO A 369 -27.84 -22.87 -0.12
CA PRO A 369 -27.41 -21.88 0.84
C PRO A 369 -26.05 -21.27 0.44
N LEU A 370 -25.86 -20.01 0.81
CA LEU A 370 -24.56 -19.36 0.79
C LEU A 370 -23.75 -19.80 2.01
N LEU A 371 -22.47 -20.10 1.83
CA LEU A 371 -21.57 -20.52 2.90
C LEU A 371 -20.55 -19.42 3.18
N PHE A 372 -20.59 -18.89 4.39
CA PHE A 372 -19.64 -17.88 4.88
C PHE A 372 -18.55 -18.55 5.68
N ASP A 373 -17.30 -18.11 5.54
CA ASP A 373 -16.22 -18.46 6.47
C ASP A 373 -15.23 -17.32 6.71
N THR A 374 -14.56 -17.35 7.87
CA THR A 374 -13.53 -16.38 8.30
C THR A 374 -12.15 -17.02 8.49
N ASN A 375 -12.00 -18.28 8.07
CA ASN A 375 -10.74 -19.04 8.18
C ASN A 375 -10.01 -19.16 6.83
N PHE A 376 -10.71 -18.99 5.70
CA PHE A 376 -10.16 -19.04 4.35
C PHE A 376 -9.46 -20.37 4.01
N LEU A 377 -9.80 -21.47 4.69
CA LEU A 377 -9.17 -22.79 4.49
C LEU A 377 -9.40 -23.30 3.05
N GLY A 378 -8.37 -23.86 2.43
CA GLY A 378 -8.34 -24.23 1.01
C GLY A 378 -8.08 -23.02 0.09
N PHE A 379 -8.37 -23.19 -1.20
CA PHE A 379 -8.15 -22.15 -2.21
C PHE A 379 -9.26 -21.08 -2.23
N THR A 380 -8.83 -19.83 -2.35
CA THR A 380 -9.71 -18.65 -2.48
C THR A 380 -9.26 -17.80 -3.66
N SER A 381 -10.09 -17.68 -4.70
CA SER A 381 -9.81 -16.81 -5.85
C SER A 381 -9.95 -15.33 -5.49
N LEU A 382 -9.01 -14.49 -5.92
CA LEU A 382 -9.02 -13.04 -5.73
C LEU A 382 -9.24 -12.29 -7.06
N GLY A 383 -9.68 -11.04 -6.95
CA GLY A 383 -9.81 -10.11 -8.07
C GLY A 383 -11.26 -9.81 -8.49
N ARG A 384 -11.39 -8.96 -9.51
CA ARG A 384 -12.68 -8.57 -10.09
C ARG A 384 -12.97 -9.44 -11.30
N GLU A 385 -14.11 -10.13 -11.24
CA GLU A 385 -14.75 -10.95 -12.29
C GLU A 385 -13.84 -11.26 -13.48
N ILE A 386 -12.84 -12.11 -13.23
CA ILE A 386 -11.99 -12.64 -14.28
C ILE A 386 -12.92 -13.47 -15.18
N VAL A 387 -12.92 -13.14 -16.47
CA VAL A 387 -13.57 -13.94 -17.52
C VAL A 387 -13.11 -15.40 -17.40
N GLU A 388 -13.92 -16.35 -17.87
CA GLU A 388 -13.81 -17.78 -17.54
C GLU A 388 -12.38 -18.28 -17.38
N SER A 389 -12.13 -19.15 -16.39
CA SER A 389 -10.79 -19.60 -16.00
C SER A 389 -9.86 -19.89 -17.18
N SER A 390 -10.36 -20.45 -18.29
CA SER A 390 -9.71 -20.59 -19.61
C SER A 390 -8.83 -19.40 -20.04
N GLU A 391 -9.32 -18.16 -19.88
CA GLU A 391 -8.67 -16.93 -20.34
C GLU A 391 -7.51 -16.46 -19.45
N SER A 392 -7.37 -17.03 -18.26
CA SER A 392 -6.23 -16.70 -17.39
C SER A 392 -4.92 -17.23 -17.98
N HIS A 393 -3.91 -16.37 -18.02
CA HIS A 393 -2.58 -16.66 -18.56
C HIS A 393 -1.64 -17.34 -17.56
N VAL A 394 -1.87 -17.13 -16.27
CA VAL A 394 -1.00 -17.56 -15.16
C VAL A 394 -1.84 -17.71 -13.88
N ASP A 395 -1.48 -18.68 -13.03
CA ASP A 395 -1.94 -18.77 -11.64
C ASP A 395 -0.88 -18.15 -10.72
N ILE A 396 -1.28 -17.22 -9.84
CA ILE A 396 -0.40 -16.67 -8.78
C ILE A 396 -0.95 -17.11 -7.43
N ILE A 397 -0.22 -17.94 -6.70
CA ILE A 397 -0.71 -18.63 -5.49
C ILE A 397 0.04 -18.14 -4.24
N GLY A 398 -0.66 -17.39 -3.37
CA GLY A 398 -0.17 -16.93 -2.08
C GLY A 398 -0.42 -17.95 -0.96
N ILE A 399 0.63 -18.26 -0.18
CA ILE A 399 0.61 -19.21 0.95
C ILE A 399 1.15 -18.49 2.19
N HIS A 400 0.34 -18.43 3.25
CA HIS A 400 0.68 -17.72 4.49
C HIS A 400 1.65 -18.51 5.39
N GLY A 401 2.11 -17.85 6.46
CA GLY A 401 2.99 -18.46 7.48
C GLY A 401 2.23 -19.03 8.69
N LEU A 402 2.99 -19.59 9.64
CA LEU A 402 2.49 -20.10 10.92
C LEU A 402 1.78 -18.99 11.73
N GLY A 403 0.64 -19.30 12.35
CA GLY A 403 -0.19 -18.32 13.07
C GLY A 403 -0.81 -17.24 12.17
N GLY A 404 -0.66 -17.37 10.85
CA GLY A 404 -1.15 -16.42 9.86
C GLY A 404 -2.60 -16.70 9.44
N HIS A 405 -3.28 -15.67 8.98
CA HIS A 405 -4.56 -15.80 8.28
C HIS A 405 -4.35 -15.69 6.77
N ALA A 406 -4.95 -16.55 5.95
CA ALA A 406 -4.65 -16.61 4.51
C ALA A 406 -4.84 -15.28 3.79
N TYR A 407 -5.95 -14.57 4.07
CA TYR A 407 -6.18 -13.23 3.55
C TYR A 407 -5.43 -12.14 4.34
N GLY A 408 -5.42 -12.27 5.68
CA GLY A 408 -4.88 -11.24 6.58
C GLY A 408 -3.35 -11.11 6.58
N SER A 409 -2.63 -12.12 6.08
CA SER A 409 -1.16 -12.10 6.02
C SER A 409 -0.62 -11.19 4.93
N PHE A 410 -1.38 -10.96 3.86
CA PHE A 410 -1.01 -10.11 2.72
C PHE A 410 -1.71 -8.74 2.74
N LYS A 411 -2.51 -8.46 3.77
CA LYS A 411 -3.20 -7.17 3.96
C LYS A 411 -2.34 -6.19 4.75
N GLU A 412 -2.41 -4.90 4.42
CA GLU A 412 -1.71 -3.84 5.14
C GLU A 412 -2.05 -3.84 6.65
N ARG A 413 -1.11 -3.40 7.48
CA ARG A 413 -1.30 -3.36 8.93
C ARG A 413 -2.25 -2.22 9.32
N GLY A 414 -3.43 -2.56 9.84
CA GLY A 414 -4.39 -1.60 10.39
C GLY A 414 -5.30 -0.91 9.37
N GLY A 415 -5.22 -1.30 8.10
CA GLY A 415 -6.10 -0.82 7.03
C GLY A 415 -6.87 -1.94 6.32
N THR A 416 -7.30 -1.67 5.09
CA THR A 416 -8.12 -2.58 4.27
C THR A 416 -7.41 -3.04 3.00
N TYR A 417 -6.37 -2.33 2.55
CA TYR A 417 -5.67 -2.62 1.31
C TYR A 417 -4.96 -3.98 1.35
N MET A 418 -5.17 -4.79 0.30
CA MET A 418 -4.63 -6.14 0.15
C MET A 418 -3.99 -6.25 -1.24
N TRP A 419 -2.66 -6.10 -1.32
CA TRP A 419 -1.96 -5.86 -2.59
C TRP A 419 -2.13 -6.96 -3.66
N LEU A 420 -2.30 -8.23 -3.24
CA LEU A 420 -2.59 -9.35 -4.16
C LEU A 420 -3.96 -9.23 -4.85
N GLU A 421 -4.90 -8.50 -4.25
CA GLU A 421 -6.27 -8.30 -4.73
C GLU A 421 -6.43 -6.93 -5.40
N ASP A 422 -5.97 -5.87 -4.73
CA ASP A 422 -6.26 -4.47 -5.06
C ASP A 422 -5.38 -3.86 -6.14
N SER A 423 -4.20 -4.43 -6.41
CA SER A 423 -3.23 -3.82 -7.34
C SER A 423 -2.53 -4.83 -8.23
N LEU A 424 -2.08 -5.98 -7.71
CA LEU A 424 -1.38 -6.99 -8.53
C LEU A 424 -2.13 -7.39 -9.82
N PRO A 425 -3.46 -7.65 -9.84
CA PRO A 425 -4.14 -8.00 -11.08
C PRO A 425 -4.14 -6.85 -12.11
N THR A 426 -4.32 -5.61 -11.64
CA THR A 426 -4.36 -4.40 -12.47
C THR A 426 -2.99 -4.05 -13.02
N ASP A 427 -1.94 -4.11 -12.18
CA ASP A 427 -0.59 -3.69 -12.56
C ASP A 427 0.11 -4.69 -13.50
N LEU A 428 -0.27 -5.97 -13.43
CA LEU A 428 0.12 -6.98 -14.41
C LEU A 428 -0.60 -6.80 -15.76
N PHE A 429 -1.82 -6.27 -15.76
CA PHE A 429 -2.57 -5.99 -16.98
C PHE A 429 -2.10 -4.69 -17.66
N ALA A 430 -1.90 -3.61 -16.91
CA ALA A 430 -1.73 -2.26 -17.45
C ALA A 430 -0.32 -1.94 -18.00
N HIS A 431 0.76 -2.47 -17.39
CA HIS A 431 2.10 -1.94 -17.63
C HIS A 431 3.24 -2.98 -17.64
N GLY A 432 4.29 -2.66 -18.41
CA GLY A 432 5.56 -3.38 -18.45
C GLY A 432 5.59 -4.55 -19.44
N SER A 433 6.65 -5.36 -19.38
CA SER A 433 6.86 -6.55 -20.24
C SER A 433 5.82 -7.66 -20.07
N SER A 434 4.90 -7.52 -19.11
CA SER A 434 3.79 -8.43 -18.87
C SER A 434 2.42 -7.84 -19.25
N ALA A 435 2.36 -6.64 -19.85
CA ALA A 435 1.09 -5.99 -20.15
C ALA A 435 0.13 -6.91 -20.92
N GLY A 436 -1.17 -6.85 -20.57
CA GLY A 436 -2.18 -7.81 -21.02
C GLY A 436 -2.15 -9.17 -20.30
N THR A 437 -1.33 -9.38 -19.27
CA THR A 437 -1.34 -10.64 -18.50
C THR A 437 -2.53 -10.69 -17.54
N ILE A 438 -3.61 -11.35 -18.00
CA ILE A 438 -4.72 -11.80 -17.15
C ILE A 438 -4.19 -12.85 -16.15
N ALA A 439 -3.96 -12.44 -14.90
CA ALA A 439 -3.48 -13.31 -13.83
C ALA A 439 -4.62 -13.78 -12.92
N ARG A 440 -4.75 -15.09 -12.69
CA ARG A 440 -5.63 -15.66 -11.67
C ARG A 440 -4.90 -15.68 -10.34
N VAL A 441 -5.16 -14.70 -9.49
CA VAL A 441 -4.58 -14.64 -8.14
C VAL A 441 -5.42 -15.51 -7.19
N ILE A 442 -4.75 -16.33 -6.38
CA ILE A 442 -5.39 -17.31 -5.48
C ILE A 442 -4.64 -17.31 -4.14
N LEU A 443 -5.37 -17.39 -3.03
CA LEU A 443 -4.80 -17.71 -1.72
C LEU A 443 -4.99 -19.18 -1.40
N TYR A 444 -4.02 -19.80 -0.73
CA TYR A 444 -4.20 -21.09 -0.06
C TYR A 444 -4.16 -20.91 1.47
N GLY A 445 -5.29 -21.19 2.12
CA GLY A 445 -5.37 -21.26 3.58
C GLY A 445 -5.21 -22.68 4.10
N TYR A 446 -4.46 -22.84 5.18
CA TYR A 446 -4.36 -24.08 5.94
C TYR A 446 -4.45 -23.76 7.43
N ASP A 447 -4.77 -24.77 8.25
CA ASP A 447 -4.78 -24.56 9.69
C ASP A 447 -3.34 -24.35 10.17
N SER A 448 -3.09 -23.16 10.71
CA SER A 448 -1.82 -22.75 11.27
C SER A 448 -1.98 -22.20 12.69
N HIS A 449 -3.13 -22.45 13.34
CA HIS A 449 -3.41 -22.00 14.69
C HIS A 449 -2.42 -22.62 15.67
N ILE A 450 -1.80 -21.76 16.49
CA ILE A 450 -0.74 -22.19 17.42
C ILE A 450 -1.30 -22.44 18.82
N GLU A 451 -2.22 -21.60 19.29
CA GLU A 451 -2.86 -21.77 20.60
C GLU A 451 -4.02 -22.75 20.55
N LYS A 452 -4.07 -23.67 21.52
CA LYS A 452 -5.15 -24.64 21.75
C LYS A 452 -5.48 -25.48 20.50
N SER A 453 -4.46 -25.75 19.69
CA SER A 453 -4.58 -26.61 18.52
C SER A 453 -4.64 -28.07 18.95
N ASP A 454 -5.60 -28.82 18.41
CA ASP A 454 -5.71 -30.28 18.49
C ASP A 454 -5.04 -30.98 17.29
N SER A 455 -4.45 -30.22 16.37
CA SER A 455 -3.78 -30.73 15.17
C SER A 455 -2.45 -31.40 15.51
N LEU A 456 -2.27 -32.61 14.96
CA LEU A 456 -1.01 -33.37 14.97
C LEU A 456 -0.22 -33.23 13.66
N GLN A 457 -0.68 -32.39 12.72
CA GLN A 457 -0.12 -32.30 11.37
C GLN A 457 1.28 -31.67 11.33
N GLY A 458 2.26 -32.36 10.74
CA GLY A 458 3.57 -31.79 10.39
C GLY A 458 3.58 -31.07 9.03
N ILE A 459 4.74 -30.55 8.64
CA ILE A 459 4.95 -29.86 7.35
C ILE A 459 4.57 -30.78 6.18
N ARG A 460 4.92 -32.07 6.23
CA ARG A 460 4.61 -33.03 5.15
C ARG A 460 3.12 -33.36 5.03
N ASP A 461 2.36 -33.38 6.13
CA ASP A 461 0.91 -33.59 6.09
C ASP A 461 0.19 -32.39 5.47
N LEU A 462 0.59 -31.18 5.87
CA LEU A 462 0.07 -29.92 5.33
C LEU A 462 0.40 -29.77 3.84
N ALA A 463 1.62 -30.13 3.42
CA ALA A 463 2.04 -30.14 2.02
C ALA A 463 1.31 -31.21 1.19
N SER A 464 1.04 -32.38 1.77
CA SER A 464 0.23 -33.43 1.12
C SER A 464 -1.21 -32.98 0.90
N LYS A 465 -1.80 -32.27 1.89
CA LYS A 465 -3.12 -31.63 1.76
C LYS A 465 -3.13 -30.54 0.68
N LEU A 466 -2.04 -29.80 0.53
CA LEU A 466 -1.86 -28.84 -0.57
C LEU A 466 -1.72 -29.54 -1.93
N ARG A 467 -0.96 -30.63 -2.06
CA ARG A 467 -0.84 -31.47 -3.28
C ARG A 467 -2.22 -31.91 -3.78
N VAL A 468 -3.02 -32.53 -2.91
CA VAL A 468 -4.39 -32.97 -3.23
C VAL A 468 -5.28 -31.78 -3.61
N SER A 469 -5.18 -30.66 -2.89
CA SER A 469 -5.96 -29.45 -3.19
C SER A 469 -5.60 -28.85 -4.55
N LEU A 470 -4.31 -28.79 -4.91
CA LEU A 470 -3.82 -28.15 -6.13
C LEU A 470 -4.31 -28.92 -7.36
N ARG A 471 -4.22 -30.25 -7.32
CA ARG A 471 -4.79 -31.15 -8.33
C ARG A 471 -6.30 -30.95 -8.51
N ALA A 472 -7.04 -30.70 -7.43
CA ALA A 472 -8.48 -30.48 -7.51
C ALA A 472 -8.86 -29.24 -8.34
N ILE A 473 -8.03 -28.19 -8.32
CA ILE A 473 -8.30 -26.88 -8.97
C ILE A 473 -7.59 -26.67 -10.32
N ARG A 474 -6.78 -27.64 -10.78
CA ARG A 474 -5.98 -27.58 -12.02
C ARG A 474 -6.29 -28.73 -12.98
N LYS A 475 -7.52 -28.73 -13.48
CA LYS A 475 -8.03 -29.70 -14.47
C LYS A 475 -8.21 -29.06 -15.85
N GLY A 476 -8.19 -29.87 -16.91
CA GLY A 476 -8.36 -29.39 -18.29
C GLY A 476 -7.27 -28.38 -18.68
N ILE A 477 -7.64 -27.27 -19.33
CA ILE A 477 -6.72 -26.20 -19.76
C ILE A 477 -5.87 -25.68 -18.58
N ALA A 478 -6.45 -25.60 -17.38
CA ALA A 478 -5.73 -25.14 -16.20
C ALA A 478 -4.56 -26.05 -15.79
N LYS A 479 -4.50 -27.32 -16.23
CA LYS A 479 -3.41 -28.26 -15.90
C LYS A 479 -2.03 -27.78 -16.38
N HIS A 480 -1.98 -27.06 -17.51
CA HIS A 480 -0.73 -26.59 -18.12
C HIS A 480 -0.51 -25.07 -17.98
N ARG A 481 -1.44 -24.35 -17.34
CA ARG A 481 -1.29 -22.91 -17.08
C ARG A 481 -0.07 -22.65 -16.20
N PRO A 482 0.85 -21.75 -16.55
CA PRO A 482 1.99 -21.43 -15.70
C PRO A 482 1.60 -21.04 -14.26
N ILE A 483 2.43 -21.41 -13.27
CA ILE A 483 2.21 -21.10 -11.85
C ILE A 483 3.38 -20.26 -11.31
N ILE A 484 3.07 -19.20 -10.58
CA ILE A 484 3.99 -18.48 -9.69
C ILE A 484 3.48 -18.66 -8.26
N PHE A 485 4.35 -19.06 -7.34
CA PHE A 485 4.01 -19.13 -5.92
C PHE A 485 4.58 -17.95 -5.13
N ILE A 486 3.88 -17.57 -4.07
CA ILE A 486 4.31 -16.58 -3.07
C ILE A 486 4.22 -17.26 -1.71
N GLY A 487 5.34 -17.68 -1.14
CA GLY A 487 5.41 -18.41 0.12
C GLY A 487 5.99 -17.55 1.24
N HIS A 488 5.19 -17.27 2.27
CA HIS A 488 5.64 -16.56 3.46
C HIS A 488 5.95 -17.53 4.60
N SER A 489 7.16 -17.45 5.19
CA SER A 489 7.56 -18.23 6.37
C SER A 489 7.28 -19.74 6.16
N LEU A 490 6.56 -20.41 7.06
CA LEU A 490 6.11 -21.81 6.92
C LEU A 490 5.46 -22.11 5.55
N GLY A 491 4.70 -21.19 4.95
CA GLY A 491 4.09 -21.37 3.63
C GLY A 491 5.11 -21.62 2.50
N GLY A 492 6.34 -21.12 2.65
CA GLY A 492 7.44 -21.44 1.75
C GLY A 492 8.00 -22.85 1.94
N LEU A 493 8.04 -23.35 3.18
CA LEU A 493 8.44 -24.72 3.48
C LEU A 493 7.39 -25.73 2.98
N LEU A 494 6.10 -25.39 3.11
CA LEU A 494 5.01 -26.16 2.51
C LEU A 494 5.12 -26.22 0.98
N LEU A 495 5.54 -25.13 0.33
CA LEU A 495 5.81 -25.14 -1.11
C LEU A 495 7.01 -26.02 -1.46
N LYS A 496 8.11 -25.96 -0.69
CA LYS A 496 9.28 -26.83 -0.93
C LYS A 496 8.91 -28.30 -0.81
N GLU A 497 8.18 -28.66 0.24
CA GLU A 497 7.70 -30.03 0.45
C GLU A 497 6.70 -30.45 -0.64
N LEU A 498 5.79 -29.56 -1.07
CA LEU A 498 4.92 -29.80 -2.21
C LEU A 498 5.76 -30.15 -3.44
N LEU A 499 6.76 -29.33 -3.80
CA LEU A 499 7.56 -29.54 -5.00
C LEU A 499 8.38 -30.86 -4.96
N ILE A 500 8.75 -31.32 -3.75
CA ILE A 500 9.29 -32.68 -3.53
C ILE A 500 8.22 -33.74 -3.79
N LEU A 501 7.04 -33.62 -3.18
CA LEU A 501 5.93 -34.55 -3.37
C LEU A 501 5.41 -34.61 -4.83
N LEU A 502 5.61 -33.55 -5.63
CA LEU A 502 5.25 -33.53 -7.05
C LEU A 502 6.26 -34.24 -7.98
N CYS A 503 7.46 -34.55 -7.48
CA CYS A 503 8.47 -35.33 -8.22
C CYS A 503 8.75 -36.72 -7.62
N ASP A 504 8.12 -37.06 -6.49
CA ASP A 504 8.31 -38.31 -5.74
C ASP A 504 7.94 -39.55 -6.58
N ALA A 505 8.32 -40.74 -6.13
CA ALA A 505 8.16 -41.97 -6.91
C ALA A 505 6.68 -42.32 -7.19
N ASP A 506 5.77 -41.92 -6.30
CA ASP A 506 4.31 -42.05 -6.43
C ASP A 506 3.65 -40.89 -7.21
N ALA A 507 4.41 -39.87 -7.64
CA ALA A 507 3.86 -38.70 -8.31
C ALA A 507 3.26 -39.06 -9.69
N ASP A 508 1.98 -38.74 -9.89
CA ASP A 508 1.26 -39.05 -11.12
C ASP A 508 1.37 -37.93 -12.18
N GLN A 509 0.60 -38.06 -13.26
CA GLN A 509 0.63 -37.12 -14.38
C GLN A 509 0.05 -35.73 -14.05
N ASP A 510 -0.84 -35.61 -13.06
CA ASP A 510 -1.30 -34.30 -12.59
C ASP A 510 -0.24 -33.64 -11.72
N ASP A 511 0.43 -34.42 -10.87
CA ASP A 511 1.53 -33.95 -10.03
C ASP A 511 2.69 -33.41 -10.87
N ARG A 512 3.17 -34.19 -11.84
CA ARG A 512 4.25 -33.80 -12.77
C ARG A 512 3.87 -32.58 -13.60
N ALA A 513 2.62 -32.49 -14.07
CA ALA A 513 2.16 -31.31 -14.82
C ALA A 513 2.13 -30.03 -13.96
N ASN A 514 1.82 -30.13 -12.66
CA ASN A 514 1.88 -28.99 -11.74
C ASN A 514 3.33 -28.57 -11.45
N LEU A 515 4.26 -29.53 -11.31
CA LEU A 515 5.70 -29.27 -11.20
C LEU A 515 6.21 -28.55 -12.45
N ASP A 516 5.89 -29.07 -13.64
CA ASP A 516 6.33 -28.53 -14.93
C ASP A 516 5.73 -27.15 -15.24
N ALA A 517 4.49 -26.90 -14.81
CA ALA A 517 3.85 -25.60 -14.92
C ALA A 517 4.45 -24.54 -13.99
N THR A 518 5.21 -24.92 -12.96
CA THR A 518 5.78 -23.97 -12.01
C THR A 518 6.93 -23.17 -12.66
N LEU A 519 6.71 -21.87 -12.86
CA LEU A 519 7.71 -20.92 -13.35
C LEU A 519 8.70 -20.55 -12.24
N GLY A 520 8.24 -20.48 -11.01
CA GLY A 520 9.06 -19.99 -9.91
C GLY A 520 8.29 -19.68 -8.63
N ALA A 521 9.03 -19.14 -7.67
CA ALA A 521 8.51 -18.76 -6.36
C ALA A 521 9.15 -17.48 -5.83
N LEU A 522 8.37 -16.68 -5.09
CA LEU A 522 8.87 -15.63 -4.22
C LEU A 522 8.75 -16.13 -2.77
N PHE A 523 9.89 -16.26 -2.10
CA PHE A 523 9.99 -16.73 -0.72
C PHE A 523 10.27 -15.57 0.22
N PHE A 524 9.39 -15.34 1.19
CA PHE A 524 9.52 -14.25 2.17
C PHE A 524 9.80 -14.82 3.55
N GLY A 525 11.01 -14.61 4.07
CA GLY A 525 11.41 -15.04 5.42
C GLY A 525 11.30 -16.55 5.66
N VAL A 526 11.49 -17.39 4.63
CA VAL A 526 11.25 -18.83 4.75
C VAL A 526 12.34 -19.49 5.61
N PRO A 527 12.00 -20.14 6.74
CA PRO A 527 13.00 -20.59 7.71
C PRO A 527 13.63 -21.94 7.32
N ASN A 528 14.34 -21.95 6.19
CA ASN A 528 14.90 -23.16 5.56
C ASN A 528 16.00 -23.85 6.38
N ARG A 529 16.58 -23.16 7.37
CA ARG A 529 17.52 -23.69 8.36
C ARG A 529 16.99 -23.55 9.80
N GLY A 530 15.68 -23.31 9.91
CA GLY A 530 14.94 -23.04 11.14
C GLY A 530 14.83 -21.55 11.46
N MET A 531 14.09 -21.26 12.53
CA MET A 531 13.85 -19.93 13.08
C MET A 531 14.01 -19.94 14.60
N ASP A 532 14.19 -18.75 15.21
CA ASP A 532 14.03 -18.63 16.66
C ASP A 532 12.54 -18.75 17.03
N ASN A 533 12.17 -19.95 17.46
CA ASN A 533 10.86 -20.31 17.98
C ASN A 533 10.91 -20.58 19.49
N THR A 534 11.99 -20.22 20.20
CA THR A 534 12.24 -20.61 21.60
C THR A 534 11.10 -20.17 22.52
N ALA A 535 10.68 -18.89 22.39
CA ALA A 535 9.57 -18.33 23.14
C ALA A 535 8.20 -18.96 22.77
N LEU A 536 8.07 -19.47 21.53
CA LEU A 536 6.85 -20.13 21.07
C LEU A 536 6.76 -21.56 21.63
N LEU A 537 7.89 -22.30 21.61
CA LEU A 537 8.01 -23.63 22.22
C LEU A 537 7.66 -23.59 23.71
N SER A 538 8.11 -22.57 24.45
CA SER A 538 7.75 -22.39 25.87
C SER A 538 6.28 -22.03 26.14
N ILE A 539 5.51 -21.64 25.12
CA ILE A 539 4.08 -21.36 25.24
C ILE A 539 3.25 -22.59 24.87
N ILE A 540 3.72 -23.39 23.91
CA ILE A 540 2.98 -24.58 23.46
C ILE A 540 3.27 -25.83 24.29
N GLU A 541 4.50 -26.02 24.77
CA GLU A 541 5.02 -27.19 25.51
C GLU A 541 4.41 -28.55 25.12
N THR A 542 3.29 -28.92 25.74
CA THR A 542 2.61 -30.22 25.60
C THR A 542 1.46 -30.24 24.60
N GLN A 543 1.23 -29.15 23.84
CA GLN A 543 0.16 -29.10 22.85
C GLN A 543 0.41 -30.06 21.66
N PRO A 544 -0.65 -30.65 21.08
CA PRO A 544 -0.57 -31.56 19.92
C PRO A 544 0.27 -31.05 18.74
N ASN A 545 0.21 -29.75 18.45
CA ASN A 545 0.95 -29.12 17.34
C ASN A 545 2.44 -28.88 17.63
N SER A 546 2.96 -29.31 18.78
CA SER A 546 4.38 -29.19 19.15
C SER A 546 5.32 -29.84 18.14
N ALA A 547 4.91 -30.91 17.45
CA ALA A 547 5.70 -31.52 16.37
C ALA A 547 5.98 -30.53 15.23
N LEU A 548 4.96 -29.86 14.70
CA LEU A 548 5.07 -28.85 13.64
C LEU A 548 6.00 -27.69 14.03
N VAL A 549 5.92 -27.23 15.27
CA VAL A 549 6.77 -26.12 15.74
C VAL A 549 8.21 -26.60 15.95
N ASN A 550 8.44 -27.83 16.41
CA ASN A 550 9.78 -28.42 16.49
C ASN A 550 10.42 -28.66 15.12
N GLU A 551 9.63 -28.96 14.08
CA GLU A 551 10.13 -29.01 12.70
C GLU A 551 10.66 -27.65 12.22
N LEU A 552 10.19 -26.52 12.78
CA LEU A 552 10.67 -25.17 12.48
C LEU A 552 11.92 -24.75 13.28
N SER A 553 12.37 -25.55 14.25
CA SER A 553 13.52 -25.22 15.11
C SER A 553 14.83 -25.22 14.31
N ILE A 554 15.77 -24.37 14.73
CA ILE A 554 17.14 -24.35 14.17
C ILE A 554 17.77 -25.74 14.31
N GLY A 555 18.22 -26.30 13.19
CA GLY A 555 18.83 -27.62 13.14
C GLY A 555 17.86 -28.81 13.15
N SER A 556 16.55 -28.62 12.93
CA SER A 556 15.61 -29.75 12.85
C SER A 556 15.99 -30.73 11.72
N ALA A 557 15.84 -32.03 11.97
CA ALA A 557 16.16 -33.07 10.99
C ALA A 557 15.28 -32.99 9.73
N PHE A 558 14.02 -32.55 9.89
CA PHE A 558 13.09 -32.32 8.79
C PHE A 558 13.64 -31.26 7.82
N LEU A 559 14.08 -30.11 8.32
CA LEU A 559 14.61 -29.03 7.47
C LEU A 559 15.95 -29.37 6.84
N GLN A 560 16.80 -30.14 7.52
CA GLN A 560 18.04 -30.66 6.93
C GLN A 560 17.73 -31.54 5.70
N ASN A 561 16.86 -32.53 5.85
CA ASN A 561 16.43 -33.40 4.75
C ASN A 561 15.77 -32.60 3.60
N GLN A 562 14.83 -31.72 3.92
CA GLN A 562 14.18 -30.88 2.90
C GLN A 562 15.20 -29.98 2.15
N ALA A 563 16.20 -29.43 2.84
CA ALA A 563 17.23 -28.61 2.23
C ALA A 563 18.14 -29.40 1.25
N GLU A 564 18.36 -30.70 1.51
CA GLU A 564 19.12 -31.60 0.63
C GLU A 564 18.29 -32.06 -0.57
N VAL A 565 17.03 -32.44 -0.38
CA VAL A 565 16.17 -33.01 -1.43
C VAL A 565 15.58 -31.94 -2.36
N PHE A 566 15.20 -30.77 -1.84
CA PHE A 566 14.52 -29.71 -2.61
C PHE A 566 15.28 -29.26 -3.89
N PRO A 567 16.61 -29.04 -3.88
CA PRO A 567 17.36 -28.67 -5.08
C PRO A 567 17.39 -29.75 -6.17
N MET A 568 17.19 -31.03 -5.81
CA MET A 568 17.07 -32.13 -6.76
C MET A 568 15.65 -32.19 -7.32
N ALA A 569 14.64 -32.15 -6.44
CA ALA A 569 13.22 -32.16 -6.79
C ALA A 569 12.82 -31.05 -7.76
N PHE A 570 13.24 -29.81 -7.46
CA PHE A 570 13.02 -28.65 -8.31
C PHE A 570 14.31 -28.25 -9.04
N GLY A 571 15.02 -29.22 -9.63
CA GLY A 571 16.34 -29.03 -10.24
C GLY A 571 16.37 -28.24 -11.57
N ARG A 572 15.20 -27.89 -12.12
CA ARG A 572 15.04 -27.20 -13.42
C ARG A 572 15.67 -25.81 -13.43
N ARG A 573 16.45 -25.49 -14.47
CA ARG A 573 17.09 -24.18 -14.67
C ARG A 573 16.24 -23.14 -15.39
N ASP A 574 15.12 -23.56 -15.98
CA ASP A 574 14.12 -22.68 -16.59
C ASP A 574 13.05 -22.21 -15.60
N SER A 575 13.25 -22.43 -14.29
CA SER A 575 12.48 -21.84 -13.20
C SER A 575 13.37 -20.99 -12.30
N ILE A 576 12.82 -19.96 -11.67
CA ILE A 576 13.56 -19.02 -10.80
C ILE A 576 12.89 -18.88 -9.42
N ILE A 577 13.70 -18.73 -8.37
CA ILE A 577 13.28 -18.44 -7.00
C ILE A 577 13.94 -17.14 -6.55
N PHE A 578 13.12 -16.21 -6.05
CA PHE A 578 13.57 -15.00 -5.38
C PHE A 578 13.32 -15.13 -3.88
N SER A 579 14.36 -14.87 -3.06
CA SER A 579 14.28 -15.00 -1.60
C SER A 579 14.48 -13.65 -0.93
N PHE A 580 13.43 -13.20 -0.26
CA PHE A 580 13.34 -11.95 0.50
C PHE A 580 13.62 -12.22 1.98
N HIS A 581 14.53 -11.47 2.58
CA HIS A 581 14.90 -11.62 4.00
C HIS A 581 14.58 -10.36 4.81
N GLU A 582 14.16 -10.54 6.07
CA GLU A 582 13.94 -9.41 6.99
C GLU A 582 15.24 -8.64 7.24
N THR A 583 15.13 -7.33 7.46
CA THR A 583 16.22 -6.48 7.97
C THR A 583 15.82 -5.63 9.18
N ARG A 584 14.60 -5.81 9.71
CA ARG A 584 14.19 -5.28 11.03
C ARG A 584 13.89 -6.43 11.99
N LEU A 585 14.11 -6.19 13.28
CA LEU A 585 13.77 -7.14 14.33
C LEU A 585 12.25 -7.36 14.41
N SER A 586 11.89 -8.57 14.85
CA SER A 586 10.52 -9.02 15.06
C SER A 586 10.28 -9.31 16.53
N GLY A 587 9.15 -8.87 17.09
CA GLY A 587 8.76 -9.20 18.47
C GLY A 587 8.53 -10.71 18.63
N THR A 588 9.03 -11.30 19.72
CA THR A 588 8.84 -12.74 20.01
C THR A 588 7.43 -13.06 20.51
N ALA A 589 7.10 -14.35 20.49
CA ALA A 589 5.89 -14.91 21.07
C ALA A 589 5.79 -14.60 22.58
N MET A 590 4.66 -14.04 23.01
CA MET A 590 4.39 -13.70 24.41
C MET A 590 2.89 -13.76 24.71
N MET A 591 2.53 -14.41 25.81
CA MET A 591 1.17 -14.41 26.33
C MET A 591 0.82 -13.06 26.97
N VAL A 592 -0.22 -12.39 26.45
CA VAL A 592 -0.76 -11.14 27.00
C VAL A 592 -2.27 -11.31 27.16
N ASN A 593 -2.77 -11.15 28.39
CA ASN A 593 -4.19 -11.32 28.73
C ASN A 593 -4.80 -12.67 28.27
N GLY A 594 -4.00 -13.75 28.28
CA GLY A 594 -4.45 -15.09 27.86
C GLY A 594 -4.55 -15.29 26.35
N GLN A 595 -3.91 -14.43 25.54
CA GLN A 595 -3.77 -14.56 24.09
C GLN A 595 -2.29 -14.50 23.69
N LEU A 596 -1.91 -15.28 22.68
CA LEU A 596 -0.59 -15.25 22.06
C LEU A 596 -0.44 -13.96 21.24
N THR A 597 0.63 -13.21 21.51
CA THR A 597 0.98 -11.99 20.79
C THR A 597 2.45 -11.98 20.40
N MET A 598 2.79 -11.30 19.30
CA MET A 598 4.19 -11.07 18.89
C MET A 598 4.72 -9.76 19.50
N LYS A 599 4.62 -9.64 20.83
CA LYS A 599 5.00 -8.44 21.61
C LYS A 599 6.12 -8.70 22.63
N GLY A 600 6.68 -9.91 22.65
CA GLY A 600 7.85 -10.23 23.46
C GLY A 600 9.11 -9.49 22.97
N PRO A 601 10.25 -9.68 23.67
CA PRO A 601 11.53 -9.10 23.30
C PRO A 601 11.86 -9.27 21.80
N PRO A 602 12.37 -8.23 21.11
CA PRO A 602 12.61 -8.28 19.67
C PRO A 602 13.87 -9.08 19.33
N VAL A 603 13.77 -9.97 18.33
CA VAL A 603 14.86 -10.81 17.82
C VAL A 603 14.87 -10.82 16.29
N VAL A 604 15.93 -11.34 15.68
CA VAL A 604 15.89 -11.81 14.28
C VAL A 604 15.23 -13.19 14.31
N LEU A 605 14.00 -13.32 13.83
CA LEU A 605 13.28 -14.61 13.86
C LEU A 605 13.87 -15.55 12.81
N VAL A 606 14.19 -15.04 11.62
CA VAL A 606 14.78 -15.82 10.53
C VAL A 606 16.00 -15.09 10.01
N ASN A 607 17.20 -15.60 10.35
CA ASN A 607 18.44 -15.02 9.84
C ASN A 607 18.54 -15.15 8.32
N LYS A 608 19.38 -14.30 7.70
CA LYS A 608 19.54 -14.23 6.25
C LYS A 608 19.89 -15.59 5.64
N GLU A 609 20.81 -16.32 6.28
CA GLU A 609 21.29 -17.63 5.84
C GLU A 609 20.18 -18.68 5.79
N SER A 610 19.20 -18.60 6.70
CA SER A 610 18.00 -19.42 6.71
C SER A 610 17.00 -18.93 5.66
N ALA A 611 16.68 -17.63 5.65
CA ALA A 611 15.72 -17.01 4.73
C ALA A 611 16.06 -17.25 3.24
N THR A 612 17.35 -17.32 2.91
CA THR A 612 17.85 -17.41 1.52
C THR A 612 18.44 -18.79 1.17
N HIS A 613 18.25 -19.81 2.00
CA HIS A 613 18.77 -21.15 1.68
C HIS A 613 17.91 -21.85 0.63
N GLY A 614 18.54 -22.19 -0.50
CA GLY A 614 17.89 -22.88 -1.60
C GLY A 614 18.87 -23.44 -2.61
N ARG A 615 18.42 -23.49 -3.86
CA ARG A 615 19.12 -24.13 -4.98
C ARG A 615 20.49 -23.44 -5.19
N PRO A 616 21.58 -24.18 -5.51
CA PRO A 616 22.93 -23.62 -5.54
C PRO A 616 23.12 -22.39 -6.45
N TRP A 617 22.31 -22.26 -7.51
CA TRP A 617 22.40 -21.16 -8.49
C TRP A 617 21.66 -19.88 -8.08
N GLU A 618 20.88 -19.90 -7.00
CA GLU A 618 20.06 -18.77 -6.53
C GLU A 618 20.62 -18.13 -5.25
N ARG A 619 21.92 -18.34 -5.02
CA ARG A 619 22.65 -17.81 -3.85
C ARG A 619 23.33 -16.46 -4.13
N SER A 620 23.27 -15.96 -5.36
CA SER A 620 23.84 -14.66 -5.72
C SER A 620 22.93 -13.50 -5.30
N PRO A 621 23.46 -12.27 -5.13
CA PRO A 621 22.65 -11.10 -4.74
C PRO A 621 21.48 -10.77 -5.69
N ARG A 622 21.48 -11.28 -6.93
CA ARG A 622 20.33 -11.14 -7.86
C ARG A 622 19.04 -11.78 -7.30
N PHE A 623 19.19 -12.91 -6.61
CA PHE A 623 18.07 -13.73 -6.14
C PHE A 623 17.82 -13.58 -4.64
N VAL A 624 18.60 -12.72 -3.97
CA VAL A 624 18.58 -12.50 -2.52
C VAL A 624 18.30 -11.03 -2.23
N ILE A 625 17.06 -10.74 -1.83
CA ILE A 625 16.53 -9.38 -1.71
C ILE A 625 16.40 -9.00 -0.23
N PRO A 626 17.07 -7.93 0.24
CA PRO A 626 16.78 -7.35 1.54
C PRO A 626 15.48 -6.54 1.48
N ILE A 627 14.68 -6.56 2.55
CA ILE A 627 13.48 -5.75 2.68
C ILE A 627 13.38 -5.17 4.09
N ASP A 628 13.11 -3.86 4.18
CA ASP A 628 13.17 -3.08 5.43
C ASP A 628 11.92 -3.25 6.31
N ARG A 629 11.61 -4.51 6.63
CA ARG A 629 10.45 -4.96 7.39
C ARG A 629 10.82 -6.05 8.39
N SER A 630 9.93 -6.24 9.37
CA SER A 630 9.95 -7.38 10.28
C SER A 630 9.42 -8.63 9.55
N HIS A 631 9.82 -9.83 9.96
CA HIS A 631 9.21 -11.11 9.53
C HIS A 631 7.68 -11.09 9.55
N SER A 632 7.07 -10.40 10.52
CA SER A 632 5.61 -10.33 10.63
C SER A 632 4.95 -9.38 9.62
N ASP A 633 5.71 -8.47 9.01
CA ASP A 633 5.22 -7.41 8.10
C ASP A 633 5.79 -7.52 6.68
N ILE A 634 6.73 -8.45 6.45
CA ILE A 634 7.50 -8.64 5.21
C ILE A 634 6.65 -8.88 3.94
N VAL A 635 5.38 -9.24 4.09
CA VAL A 635 4.39 -9.44 3.01
C VAL A 635 3.15 -8.52 3.11
N LYS A 636 3.15 -7.56 4.05
CA LYS A 636 2.02 -6.65 4.34
C LYS A 636 2.26 -5.27 3.74
N PHE A 637 2.32 -5.20 2.41
CA PHE A 637 2.60 -3.94 1.73
C PHE A 637 1.42 -2.96 1.82
N GLU A 638 1.73 -1.72 2.17
CA GLU A 638 0.81 -0.59 2.09
C GLU A 638 0.63 -0.16 0.63
N ARG A 639 -0.40 0.64 0.36
CA ARG A 639 -0.61 1.19 -0.98
C ARG A 639 0.55 2.12 -1.37
N PHE A 640 1.08 1.95 -2.58
CA PHE A 640 2.28 2.65 -3.08
C PHE A 640 3.58 2.34 -2.32
N SER A 641 3.68 1.15 -1.70
CA SER A 641 4.92 0.68 -1.08
C SER A 641 6.02 0.44 -2.13
N ASN A 642 7.21 1.00 -1.91
CA ASN A 642 8.40 0.72 -2.74
C ASN A 642 8.76 -0.78 -2.73
N ASP A 643 8.48 -1.49 -1.63
CA ASP A 643 8.72 -2.93 -1.53
C ASP A 643 7.78 -3.72 -2.44
N TYR A 644 6.53 -3.25 -2.61
CA TYR A 644 5.58 -3.83 -3.55
C TYR A 644 6.06 -3.62 -4.99
N GLU A 645 6.53 -2.42 -5.36
CA GLU A 645 7.08 -2.17 -6.69
C GLU A 645 8.28 -3.09 -7.01
N ALA A 646 9.17 -3.31 -6.04
CA ALA A 646 10.27 -4.26 -6.18
C ALA A 646 9.75 -5.70 -6.37
N VAL A 647 8.82 -6.16 -5.53
CA VAL A 647 8.19 -7.49 -5.65
C VAL A 647 7.49 -7.68 -7.00
N LEU A 648 6.78 -6.66 -7.47
CA LEU A 648 6.09 -6.64 -8.76
C LEU A 648 7.09 -6.78 -9.92
N THR A 649 8.28 -6.17 -9.85
CA THR A 649 9.35 -6.39 -10.83
C THR A 649 9.78 -7.85 -10.91
N TYR A 650 9.96 -8.53 -9.77
CA TYR A 650 10.33 -9.95 -9.76
C TYR A 650 9.18 -10.87 -10.24
N ILE A 651 7.92 -10.53 -9.96
CA ILE A 651 6.77 -11.24 -10.55
C ILE A 651 6.77 -11.06 -12.08
N ARG A 652 7.02 -9.85 -12.59
CA ARG A 652 7.15 -9.57 -14.03
C ARG A 652 8.30 -10.36 -14.67
N GLU A 653 9.44 -10.51 -14.01
CA GLU A 653 10.55 -11.35 -14.48
C GLU A 653 10.15 -12.83 -14.58
N LEU A 654 9.48 -13.39 -13.56
CA LEU A 654 8.95 -14.74 -13.63
C LEU A 654 7.95 -14.92 -14.79
N LEU A 655 7.11 -13.92 -15.06
CA LEU A 655 6.17 -13.96 -16.18
C LEU A 655 6.86 -13.96 -17.56
N GLN A 656 8.05 -13.35 -17.69
CA GLN A 656 8.82 -13.42 -18.94
C GLN A 656 9.25 -14.87 -19.27
N LEU A 657 9.50 -15.71 -18.25
CA LEU A 657 9.86 -17.13 -18.44
C LEU A 657 8.77 -17.92 -19.18
N ARG A 658 7.49 -17.50 -19.10
CA ARG A 658 6.38 -18.11 -19.85
C ARG A 658 6.66 -18.10 -21.36
N PHE A 659 7.18 -17.00 -21.89
CA PHE A 659 7.45 -16.85 -23.33
C PHE A 659 8.66 -17.68 -23.75
N LEU A 660 9.68 -17.80 -22.89
CA LEU A 660 10.85 -18.65 -23.13
C LEU A 660 10.53 -20.16 -23.11
N ARG A 661 9.45 -20.56 -22.43
CA ARG A 661 8.99 -21.95 -22.34
C ARG A 661 7.98 -22.36 -23.44
N GLN A 662 7.49 -21.42 -24.25
CA GLN A 662 6.66 -21.79 -25.40
C GLN A 662 7.56 -22.32 -26.52
N PRO A 663 7.22 -23.46 -27.16
CA PRO A 663 7.96 -23.90 -28.33
C PRO A 663 7.82 -22.82 -29.42
N GLN A 664 8.95 -22.41 -30.00
CA GLN A 664 8.90 -21.52 -31.16
C GLN A 664 8.19 -22.25 -32.30
N THR A 665 6.96 -21.81 -32.61
CA THR A 665 6.27 -22.20 -33.84
C THR A 665 6.99 -21.51 -34.99
N VAL A 666 7.81 -22.31 -35.69
CA VAL A 666 8.47 -21.97 -36.96
C VAL A 666 7.43 -22.01 -38.09
#